data_AF-A0A839UEA5-F1
#
_entry.id   AF-A0A839UEA5-F1
#
_cell.length_a   1.000
_cell.length_b   1.000
_cell.length_c   1.000
_cell.angle_alpha   90.00
_cell.angle_beta   90.00
_cell.angle_gamma   90.00
#
_symmetry.space_group_name_H-M   'P 1'
#
loop_
_entity.id
_entity.type
_entity.pdbx_description
1 polymer ?
#
loop_
_entity_poly.entity_id
_entity_poly.type
_entity_poly.pdbx_seq_one_letter_code
_entity_poly.pdbx_strand_id
1 'polypeptide(L)'
;MSRKKSGENANPCGTVDIAPPEESELDHQRQISLKLPSGKKPNSPPPLSGADPSVTAVPARAAHTRSENLSKAETTSSATLPHGVVGIETRFPSLAKHQSYREEFIRARLVAELNQCIERGRVPRSRRSPTKISRKNFADILGVSESAITLEREILTDYEAILFIVEPLETVPNLRFGANPHLKGPLDKAGNDVIALYPELSKHQHYPSKSNAATIVDVLNRQITAGWIKRSRGGNISRKVLAERTGVHKGAMVPYLTIIKDYEKAIGGKESVHEKKIPAMRLWLDEALADGSLEIRDGKISRGQLFQQFDFPKNSLALLRYPRVAELVNEYDQLVRDTFYQHSAVAANLNKLKALLRNPPVGKDGRTINRKAIERALNLPLGTAARSPYIEMIIAAENALQKQRELDPLICTIGGQIFKFIVFTEQGWPFKLVLRMKASFERAFRTKGKPSAKKHFASLLKLFAFLASGSSTACRSLRDGLNAYVSPKTLMREWTIVTQEYRDHLAAHYKNVLSRNSNVSSTNAVIKHLSNDGVVPVLSLPLIKFRKDHKHHLRSIAELTPSSSRKRSESHVDDYLHFATSMLEQAAKLYEVEIASEDQSDFSRVLRLELQTEQFTAGEDPARVIIRILDRRLKAIETAAARIVASARRTLEVGRSLLGRGRDPGADWEKLLRSTSINKHDRLALMRQHFPSGSTHPDQGIANLLAVVAQRYGYLYPTYRVSHSDVGQFFSKRALEYGGVRLLQSYLTPSSEAVSATLTLYLLASGSNISVGRGLYHDCLETSEEPHHSKVTGYKSRARGKPIFSILEDRGQAIVGMKWLKQAFEKVRRIIKGPQASQLFICNGGKGDGFKLLEEWTYRSEFKRLIASIPELSELRITPNMLRPSILLKAALETDGRTRLSIAIGQHTENVNQEYTNKLPYQFLHDVNIRHFMHSLETAVIRNVKEAHELLGVSPAGFERRIEAVMKTGLGTICANRMGRPGNEGSLCKSVDCWNDCPQLIVIARKEDIAILQIWQHSLRAVEGDWIRDHPERWAAVWLPWLCFVDAIEVKMRSSHRQVWRAASELAALTMATPGFQPMRLF
;
A
#
# COMPACT_ATOMS: atom_id res chain seq x y z
N MET A 1 -53.36 -32.49 5.01
CA MET A 1 -53.01 -33.68 4.19
C MET A 1 -51.51 -33.87 4.32
N SER A 2 -50.96 -34.68 5.23
CA SER A 2 -51.21 -36.10 5.56
C SER A 2 -50.56 -37.09 4.60
N ARG A 3 -49.41 -37.68 4.99
CA ARG A 3 -49.28 -39.15 5.21
C ARG A 3 -47.97 -39.54 5.92
N LYS A 4 -48.07 -40.62 6.72
CA LYS A 4 -47.00 -41.35 7.44
C LYS A 4 -46.61 -42.64 6.66
N LYS A 5 -45.43 -43.22 6.93
CA LYS A 5 -45.10 -44.67 7.16
C LYS A 5 -43.57 -44.86 7.23
N SER A 6 -43.01 -46.05 7.47
CA SER A 6 -42.91 -46.78 8.77
C SER A 6 -42.09 -48.07 8.63
N GLY A 7 -41.10 -48.31 9.50
CA GLY A 7 -40.30 -49.55 9.63
C GLY A 7 -38.92 -49.24 10.26
N GLU A 8 -38.56 -49.71 11.47
CA GLU A 8 -38.21 -51.10 11.89
C GLU A 8 -36.79 -51.53 11.43
N ASN A 9 -35.94 -52.23 12.20
CA ASN A 9 -36.04 -52.76 13.58
C ASN A 9 -34.62 -53.07 14.17
N ALA A 10 -34.57 -53.50 15.45
CA ALA A 10 -33.52 -54.30 16.15
C ALA A 10 -32.67 -53.65 17.28
N ASN A 11 -32.95 -54.11 18.52
CA ASN A 11 -32.02 -54.15 19.67
C ASN A 11 -31.31 -55.53 19.73
N PRO A 12 -30.33 -55.75 20.63
CA PRO A 12 -30.66 -56.53 21.83
C PRO A 12 -30.05 -56.01 23.16
N CYS A 13 -30.45 -56.65 24.27
CA CYS A 13 -30.25 -56.23 25.66
C CYS A 13 -28.89 -56.63 26.28
N GLY A 14 -28.61 -56.07 27.47
CA GLY A 14 -27.60 -56.56 28.41
C GLY A 14 -27.56 -55.77 29.73
N THR A 15 -28.23 -56.28 30.77
CA THR A 15 -28.31 -55.70 32.13
C THR A 15 -27.78 -56.69 33.17
N VAL A 16 -26.94 -56.25 34.12
CA VAL A 16 -26.82 -56.84 35.48
C VAL A 16 -26.40 -55.74 36.47
N ASP A 17 -27.01 -55.71 37.65
CA ASP A 17 -26.70 -54.83 38.79
C ASP A 17 -25.49 -55.31 39.62
N ILE A 18 -25.02 -54.48 40.57
CA ILE A 18 -24.73 -54.82 41.99
C ILE A 18 -24.16 -53.58 42.71
N ALA A 19 -24.46 -53.45 44.01
CA ALA A 19 -24.23 -52.26 44.84
C ALA A 19 -23.00 -52.43 45.81
N PRO A 20 -22.77 -51.60 46.85
CA PRO A 20 -21.43 -51.20 47.32
C PRO A 20 -20.89 -52.04 48.51
N PRO A 21 -19.78 -51.64 49.17
CA PRO A 21 -19.92 -50.78 50.38
C PRO A 21 -18.73 -49.80 50.67
N GLU A 22 -18.90 -48.98 51.73
CA GLU A 22 -17.93 -48.62 52.83
C GLU A 22 -16.44 -48.28 52.54
N GLU A 23 -15.69 -47.51 53.34
CA GLU A 23 -15.92 -46.51 54.42
C GLU A 23 -14.58 -45.79 54.66
N SER A 24 -14.59 -44.61 55.32
CA SER A 24 -13.67 -44.23 56.42
C SER A 24 -13.50 -42.71 56.57
N GLU A 25 -13.44 -42.28 57.82
CA GLU A 25 -13.42 -40.90 58.28
C GLU A 25 -11.98 -40.34 58.31
N LEU A 26 -11.84 -39.01 58.39
CA LEU A 26 -11.25 -38.41 59.60
C LEU A 26 -11.52 -36.91 59.72
N ASP A 27 -11.81 -36.53 60.95
CA ASP A 27 -12.29 -35.23 61.40
C ASP A 27 -11.11 -34.28 61.77
N HIS A 28 -11.29 -32.96 61.62
CA HIS A 28 -10.94 -32.03 62.71
C HIS A 28 -11.44 -30.59 62.53
N GLN A 29 -11.72 -29.96 63.67
CA GLN A 29 -12.53 -28.75 63.82
C GLN A 29 -11.71 -27.49 64.22
N ARG A 30 -12.44 -26.37 64.38
CA ARG A 30 -12.18 -25.18 65.22
C ARG A 30 -11.23 -24.08 64.66
N GLN A 31 -11.39 -22.79 64.97
CA GLN A 31 -12.57 -21.98 65.41
C GLN A 31 -12.24 -20.46 65.28
N ILE A 32 -13.26 -19.62 65.06
CA ILE A 32 -13.49 -18.26 65.60
C ILE A 32 -12.33 -17.23 65.65
N SER A 33 -12.51 -16.07 65.00
CA SER A 33 -12.55 -14.74 65.69
C SER A 33 -12.87 -13.55 64.77
N LEU A 34 -13.77 -12.67 65.24
CA LEU A 34 -14.02 -11.33 64.67
C LEU A 34 -12.99 -10.30 65.14
N LYS A 35 -12.74 -9.26 64.33
CA LYS A 35 -12.59 -7.86 64.81
C LYS A 35 -12.69 -6.84 63.66
N LEU A 36 -13.61 -5.87 63.82
CA LEU A 36 -13.61 -4.57 63.14
C LEU A 36 -12.75 -3.58 63.95
N PRO A 37 -12.26 -2.47 63.37
CA PRO A 37 -13.04 -1.23 63.39
C PRO A 37 -12.96 -0.32 62.13
N SER A 38 -13.78 0.72 62.15
CA SER A 38 -13.84 1.92 61.30
C SER A 38 -12.50 2.71 61.21
N GLY A 39 -12.26 3.65 60.28
CA GLY A 39 -13.05 4.27 59.19
C GLY A 39 -12.74 5.79 59.07
N LYS A 40 -12.86 6.42 57.88
CA LYS A 40 -13.14 7.88 57.67
C LYS A 40 -13.07 8.35 56.19
N LYS A 41 -14.18 8.98 55.77
CA LYS A 41 -14.48 10.01 54.72
C LYS A 41 -13.63 10.23 53.42
N PRO A 42 -14.28 10.60 52.29
CA PRO A 42 -13.64 11.02 51.04
C PRO A 42 -13.42 12.54 50.95
N ASN A 43 -12.53 12.99 50.04
CA ASN A 43 -12.34 14.39 49.68
C ASN A 43 -12.81 14.69 48.24
N SER A 44 -13.41 15.87 48.08
CA SER A 44 -14.04 16.41 46.87
C SER A 44 -13.03 16.97 45.83
N PRO A 45 -13.43 17.17 44.56
CA PRO A 45 -12.59 17.78 43.53
C PRO A 45 -12.67 19.33 43.51
N PRO A 46 -11.60 20.05 43.13
CA PRO A 46 -11.63 21.50 42.87
C PRO A 46 -11.98 21.85 41.39
N PRO A 47 -12.30 23.12 41.07
CA PRO A 47 -13.20 23.47 39.97
C PRO A 47 -12.55 24.10 38.71
N LEU A 48 -13.42 24.50 37.76
CA LEU A 48 -13.12 25.12 36.46
C LEU A 48 -13.06 26.66 36.49
N SER A 49 -12.04 27.24 35.86
CA SER A 49 -11.96 28.58 35.24
C SER A 49 -10.66 28.63 34.42
N GLY A 50 -10.45 29.35 33.32
CA GLY A 50 -11.23 30.36 32.59
C GLY A 50 -10.24 31.35 31.94
N ALA A 51 -10.59 31.91 30.77
CA ALA A 51 -9.88 32.97 30.02
C ALA A 51 -8.55 32.66 29.25
N ASP A 52 -8.70 32.57 27.93
CA ASP A 52 -8.01 33.28 26.82
C ASP A 52 -6.47 33.31 26.58
N PRO A 53 -6.04 33.54 25.31
CA PRO A 53 -4.68 33.29 24.84
C PRO A 53 -3.88 34.57 24.48
N SER A 54 -2.56 34.57 24.69
CA SER A 54 -1.63 35.31 23.82
C SER A 54 -0.14 34.94 24.05
N VAL A 55 0.68 35.28 23.05
CA VAL A 55 2.15 35.39 23.05
C VAL A 55 3.00 34.18 23.47
N THR A 56 3.57 33.50 22.48
CA THR A 56 4.94 32.94 22.58
C THR A 56 5.80 33.50 21.45
N ALA A 57 6.79 34.30 21.82
CA ALA A 57 7.89 34.73 20.96
C ALA A 57 9.16 33.91 21.26
N VAL A 58 10.28 34.25 20.59
CA VAL A 58 11.67 33.84 20.89
C VAL A 58 12.06 32.42 20.42
N PRO A 59 13.30 32.13 19.94
CA PRO A 59 14.37 33.01 19.44
C PRO A 59 14.84 32.72 18.00
N ALA A 60 15.62 33.65 17.44
CA ALA A 60 16.54 33.39 16.33
C ALA A 60 17.83 32.66 16.80
N ARG A 61 18.54 31.99 15.89
CA ARG A 61 19.98 31.71 16.06
C ARG A 61 20.71 31.70 14.72
N ALA A 62 21.74 32.54 14.62
CA ALA A 62 22.77 32.52 13.57
C ALA A 62 23.67 31.26 13.72
N ALA A 63 24.67 30.94 12.88
CA ALA A 63 25.39 31.70 11.84
C ALA A 63 25.88 30.69 10.75
N HIS A 64 26.82 30.91 9.80
CA HIS A 64 28.01 31.77 9.78
C HIS A 64 28.68 31.84 8.37
N THR A 65 29.36 32.96 8.08
CA THR A 65 30.60 33.12 7.28
C THR A 65 30.77 32.50 5.87
N ARG A 66 31.03 33.35 4.86
CA ARG A 66 32.41 33.68 4.43
C ARG A 66 32.51 34.87 3.44
N SER A 67 33.38 35.83 3.80
CA SER A 67 34.49 36.41 3.00
C SER A 67 34.18 37.08 1.64
N GLU A 68 34.39 38.39 1.48
CA GLU A 68 35.69 39.09 1.19
C GLU A 68 36.10 38.96 -0.31
N ASN A 69 36.62 39.97 -1.03
CA ASN A 69 37.27 41.23 -0.59
C ASN A 69 37.33 42.32 -1.71
N LEU A 70 37.46 43.60 -1.29
CA LEU A 70 38.22 44.75 -1.87
C LEU A 70 38.07 45.15 -3.37
N SER A 71 37.73 46.41 -3.68
CA SER A 71 38.65 47.57 -3.81
C SER A 71 37.88 48.90 -3.98
N LYS A 72 38.24 50.03 -3.31
CA LYS A 72 39.00 51.23 -3.79
C LYS A 72 38.51 51.83 -5.14
N ALA A 73 38.37 53.15 -5.37
CA ALA A 73 38.77 54.41 -4.69
C ALA A 73 37.72 55.53 -5.06
N GLU A 74 37.34 56.53 -4.24
CA GLU A 74 38.02 57.79 -3.82
C GLU A 74 37.69 59.04 -4.71
N THR A 75 37.21 60.14 -4.09
CA THR A 75 37.02 61.53 -4.63
C THR A 75 36.05 61.73 -5.83
N THR A 76 35.34 62.87 -6.05
CA THR A 76 35.38 64.24 -5.50
C THR A 76 34.04 64.99 -5.71
N SER A 77 33.92 66.17 -5.08
CA SER A 77 33.07 67.33 -5.45
C SER A 77 31.55 67.34 -5.20
N SER A 78 31.22 68.11 -4.16
CA SER A 78 30.01 68.92 -3.98
C SER A 78 29.40 69.55 -5.25
N ALA A 79 28.07 69.56 -5.33
CA ALA A 79 27.26 70.64 -5.92
C ALA A 79 25.91 70.75 -5.18
N THR A 80 25.58 71.93 -4.64
CA THR A 80 24.37 72.16 -3.80
C THR A 80 23.28 72.89 -4.59
N LEU A 81 22.13 72.26 -4.81
CA LEU A 81 20.88 72.82 -5.36
C LEU A 81 19.67 72.08 -4.72
N PRO A 82 18.43 72.62 -4.75
CA PRO A 82 17.88 73.45 -3.69
C PRO A 82 16.78 72.75 -2.85
N HIS A 83 16.37 73.37 -1.73
CA HIS A 83 15.14 73.01 -1.02
C HIS A 83 13.92 73.06 -1.97
N GLY A 84 13.00 72.08 -1.98
CA GLY A 84 13.02 70.82 -1.25
C GLY A 84 11.97 69.86 -1.80
N VAL A 85 12.29 69.17 -2.90
CA VAL A 85 11.50 68.02 -3.34
C VAL A 85 11.84 66.85 -2.42
N VAL A 86 10.96 66.61 -1.44
CA VAL A 86 10.99 65.37 -0.65
C VAL A 86 10.76 64.22 -1.63
N GLY A 87 11.82 63.47 -1.95
CA GLY A 87 11.77 62.39 -2.92
C GLY A 87 10.64 61.40 -2.60
N ILE A 88 10.07 60.78 -3.64
CA ILE A 88 8.87 59.95 -3.49
C ILE A 88 9.11 58.77 -2.55
N GLU A 89 10.33 58.24 -2.50
CA GLU A 89 10.81 57.27 -1.54
C GLU A 89 10.86 57.78 -0.10
N THR A 90 11.04 59.07 0.13
CA THR A 90 10.96 59.69 1.46
C THR A 90 9.50 59.90 1.88
N ARG A 91 8.61 60.25 0.95
CA ARG A 91 7.15 60.38 1.20
C ARG A 91 6.45 59.02 1.32
N PHE A 92 6.93 58.00 0.61
CA PHE A 92 6.39 56.65 0.55
C PHE A 92 7.53 55.60 0.59
N PRO A 93 8.06 55.25 1.77
CA PRO A 93 9.22 54.34 1.92
C PRO A 93 9.06 52.97 1.26
N SER A 94 7.84 52.47 1.08
CA SER A 94 7.56 51.23 0.34
C SER A 94 8.00 51.28 -1.13
N LEU A 95 8.11 52.47 -1.73
CA LEU A 95 8.51 52.66 -3.12
C LEU A 95 10.03 52.80 -3.32
N ALA A 96 10.82 52.90 -2.23
CA ALA A 96 12.27 53.08 -2.31
C ALA A 96 12.97 52.00 -3.16
N LYS A 97 12.52 50.74 -3.04
CA LYS A 97 13.03 49.58 -3.81
C LYS A 97 12.80 49.66 -5.33
N HIS A 98 12.01 50.63 -5.81
CA HIS A 98 11.71 50.82 -7.23
C HIS A 98 12.45 52.00 -7.87
N GLN A 99 13.09 52.88 -7.09
CA GLN A 99 13.69 54.11 -7.62
C GLN A 99 15.07 53.91 -8.27
N SER A 100 15.66 52.70 -8.19
CA SER A 100 17.04 52.39 -8.60
C SER A 100 17.12 51.43 -9.80
N TYR A 101 16.15 51.46 -10.71
CA TYR A 101 16.24 50.73 -11.98
C TYR A 101 17.08 51.47 -13.02
N ARG A 102 17.85 50.74 -13.83
CA ARG A 102 18.59 51.30 -14.98
C ARG A 102 17.60 51.84 -16.03
N GLU A 103 17.85 53.06 -16.52
CA GLU A 103 16.93 53.84 -17.36
C GLU A 103 16.49 53.15 -18.65
N GLU A 104 17.38 52.31 -19.21
CA GLU A 104 17.17 51.50 -20.41
C GLU A 104 16.02 50.47 -20.30
N PHE A 105 15.55 50.13 -19.09
CA PHE A 105 14.48 49.14 -18.89
C PHE A 105 13.09 49.79 -18.75
N ILE A 106 12.07 49.05 -19.23
CA ILE A 106 10.64 49.41 -19.10
C ILE A 106 10.27 49.73 -17.63
N ARG A 107 10.92 49.08 -16.66
CA ARG A 107 10.74 49.32 -15.21
C ARG A 107 11.05 50.75 -14.80
N ALA A 108 12.20 51.30 -15.23
CA ALA A 108 12.59 52.66 -14.89
C ALA A 108 11.62 53.68 -15.49
N ARG A 109 11.28 53.49 -16.78
CA ARG A 109 10.32 54.35 -17.48
C ARG A 109 8.91 54.30 -16.86
N LEU A 110 8.44 53.12 -16.44
CA LEU A 110 7.16 52.94 -15.75
C LEU A 110 7.16 53.60 -14.36
N VAL A 111 8.24 53.46 -13.59
CA VAL A 111 8.42 54.12 -12.30
C VAL A 111 8.41 55.65 -12.45
N ALA A 112 9.13 56.19 -13.44
CA ALA A 112 9.17 57.62 -13.71
C ALA A 112 7.78 58.21 -14.04
N GLU A 113 7.00 57.55 -14.90
CA GLU A 113 5.64 58.00 -15.22
C GLU A 113 4.66 57.85 -14.05
N LEU A 114 4.79 56.78 -13.25
CA LEU A 114 3.98 56.60 -12.04
C LEU A 114 4.32 57.66 -10.97
N ASN A 115 5.59 58.01 -10.81
CA ASN A 115 6.05 59.09 -9.96
C ASN A 115 5.45 60.44 -10.37
N GLN A 116 5.54 60.78 -11.66
CA GLN A 116 4.96 62.00 -12.23
C GLN A 116 3.44 62.07 -12.02
N CYS A 117 2.72 60.93 -12.06
CA CYS A 117 1.30 60.87 -11.74
C CYS A 117 1.00 61.13 -10.25
N ILE A 118 1.87 60.68 -9.34
CA ILE A 118 1.74 60.94 -7.89
C ILE A 118 1.99 62.41 -7.57
N GLU A 119 3.01 63.02 -8.17
CA GLU A 119 3.31 64.46 -8.02
C GLU A 119 2.14 65.33 -8.50
N ARG A 120 1.49 64.94 -9.60
CA ARG A 120 0.27 65.58 -10.11
C ARG A 120 -1.00 65.26 -9.32
N GLY A 121 -0.93 64.40 -8.30
CA GLY A 121 -2.07 64.00 -7.48
C GLY A 121 -3.19 63.26 -8.24
N ARG A 122 -2.91 62.69 -9.41
CA ARG A 122 -3.89 61.98 -10.25
C ARG A 122 -3.25 60.80 -10.97
N VAL A 123 -3.73 59.59 -10.69
CA VAL A 123 -3.21 58.37 -11.31
C VAL A 123 -4.29 57.75 -12.22
N PRO A 124 -4.00 57.47 -13.51
CA PRO A 124 -4.96 56.83 -14.40
C PRO A 124 -5.48 55.48 -13.87
N ARG A 125 -6.74 55.43 -13.44
CA ARG A 125 -7.38 54.22 -12.88
C ARG A 125 -8.04 53.33 -13.92
N SER A 126 -8.08 52.03 -13.63
CA SER A 126 -8.70 51.03 -14.50
C SER A 126 -10.23 51.19 -14.56
N ARG A 127 -10.79 51.27 -15.77
CA ARG A 127 -12.25 51.34 -16.01
C ARG A 127 -13.03 50.17 -15.39
N ARG A 128 -12.40 49.02 -15.14
CA ARG A 128 -13.02 47.83 -14.53
C ARG A 128 -12.93 47.81 -13.01
N SER A 129 -11.97 48.53 -12.43
CA SER A 129 -11.65 48.51 -11.00
C SER A 129 -10.99 49.84 -10.61
N PRO A 130 -11.73 50.79 -10.03
CA PRO A 130 -11.20 52.11 -9.62
C PRO A 130 -10.08 52.02 -8.58
N THR A 131 -9.89 50.87 -7.93
CA THR A 131 -8.84 50.61 -6.96
C THR A 131 -7.52 50.15 -7.61
N LYS A 132 -7.44 50.14 -8.95
CA LYS A 132 -6.28 49.65 -9.71
C LYS A 132 -5.81 50.62 -10.77
N ILE A 133 -4.52 50.56 -11.09
CA ILE A 133 -3.90 51.39 -12.11
C ILE A 133 -4.29 50.86 -13.51
N SER A 134 -4.48 51.79 -14.45
CA SER A 134 -4.86 51.51 -15.84
C SER A 134 -3.68 51.02 -16.66
N ARG A 135 -3.45 49.70 -16.66
CA ARG A 135 -2.37 49.04 -17.41
C ARG A 135 -2.35 49.43 -18.88
N LYS A 136 -3.52 49.49 -19.53
CA LYS A 136 -3.65 50.02 -20.90
C LYS A 136 -3.11 51.46 -21.05
N ASN A 137 -3.45 52.39 -20.15
CA ASN A 137 -3.04 53.79 -20.30
C ASN A 137 -1.50 53.92 -20.20
N PHE A 138 -0.88 53.25 -19.23
CA PHE A 138 0.60 53.22 -19.14
C PHE A 138 1.26 52.45 -20.29
N ALA A 139 0.60 51.46 -20.88
CA ALA A 139 1.08 50.80 -22.08
C ALA A 139 1.08 51.74 -23.30
N ASP A 140 -0.02 52.49 -23.49
CA ASP A 140 -0.19 53.51 -24.52
C ASP A 140 0.86 54.64 -24.35
N ILE A 141 1.09 55.14 -23.12
CA ILE A 141 2.11 56.17 -22.80
C ILE A 141 3.54 55.68 -23.09
N LEU A 142 3.87 54.45 -22.69
CA LEU A 142 5.25 53.94 -22.78
C LEU A 142 5.59 53.33 -24.14
N GLY A 143 4.62 53.20 -25.05
CA GLY A 143 4.80 52.60 -26.37
C GLY A 143 5.03 51.08 -26.31
N VAL A 144 4.41 50.38 -25.35
CA VAL A 144 4.58 48.94 -25.13
C VAL A 144 3.23 48.21 -25.06
N SER A 145 3.23 46.88 -25.01
CA SER A 145 2.00 46.11 -24.86
C SER A 145 1.45 46.14 -23.43
N GLU A 146 0.13 46.04 -23.27
CA GLU A 146 -0.52 45.91 -21.94
C GLU A 146 0.00 44.67 -21.18
N SER A 147 0.41 43.62 -21.90
CA SER A 147 1.06 42.43 -21.35
C SER A 147 2.42 42.76 -20.71
N ALA A 148 3.25 43.60 -21.33
CA ALA A 148 4.54 44.01 -20.78
C ALA A 148 4.38 44.78 -19.46
N ILE A 149 3.42 45.72 -19.41
CA ILE A 149 3.06 46.43 -18.17
C ILE A 149 2.51 45.46 -17.11
N THR A 150 1.79 44.41 -17.52
CA THR A 150 1.24 43.41 -16.60
C THR A 150 2.31 42.51 -15.97
N LEU A 151 3.44 42.28 -16.64
CA LEU A 151 4.58 41.54 -16.09
C LEU A 151 5.24 42.31 -14.93
N GLU A 152 5.20 43.64 -14.96
CA GLU A 152 5.69 44.50 -13.87
C GLU A 152 4.70 44.64 -12.70
N ARG A 153 4.13 43.50 -12.32
CA ARG A 153 3.10 43.37 -11.29
C ARG A 153 3.57 43.88 -9.93
N GLU A 154 4.83 43.70 -9.56
CA GLU A 154 5.34 44.12 -8.25
C GLU A 154 5.27 45.65 -8.11
N ILE A 155 5.90 46.37 -9.05
CA ILE A 155 5.82 47.84 -9.16
C ILE A 155 4.36 48.31 -9.11
N LEU A 156 3.51 47.75 -9.97
CA LEU A 156 2.09 48.13 -9.99
C LEU A 156 1.36 47.83 -8.68
N THR A 157 1.71 46.78 -7.93
CA THR A 157 1.05 46.43 -6.67
C THR A 157 1.44 47.42 -5.56
N ASP A 158 2.71 47.80 -5.49
CA ASP A 158 3.19 48.71 -4.45
C ASP A 158 2.75 50.16 -4.70
N TYR A 159 2.60 50.57 -5.97
CA TYR A 159 1.94 51.84 -6.34
C TYR A 159 0.40 51.77 -6.18
N GLU A 160 -0.25 50.64 -6.47
CA GLU A 160 -1.69 50.41 -6.18
C GLU A 160 -1.97 50.48 -4.66
N ALA A 161 -1.01 50.14 -3.79
CA ALA A 161 -1.16 50.18 -2.34
C ALA A 161 -1.26 51.62 -1.76
N ILE A 162 -0.51 52.59 -2.31
CA ILE A 162 -0.56 53.99 -1.87
C ILE A 162 -1.60 54.84 -2.62
N LEU A 163 -2.26 54.27 -3.63
CA LEU A 163 -3.17 54.96 -4.54
C LEU A 163 -4.32 55.70 -3.83
N PHE A 164 -4.79 55.16 -2.70
CA PHE A 164 -5.85 55.77 -1.86
C PHE A 164 -5.37 56.96 -1.03
N ILE A 165 -4.06 57.04 -0.73
CA ILE A 165 -3.44 58.14 0.02
C ILE A 165 -3.16 59.32 -0.92
N VAL A 166 -2.76 59.02 -2.16
CA VAL A 166 -2.49 60.02 -3.20
C VAL A 166 -3.77 60.61 -3.78
N GLU A 167 -4.80 59.79 -3.99
CA GLU A 167 -6.08 60.20 -4.56
C GLU A 167 -7.21 59.34 -3.93
N PRO A 168 -7.91 59.84 -2.90
CA PRO A 168 -8.99 59.11 -2.24
C PRO A 168 -10.13 58.75 -3.19
N LEU A 169 -10.73 57.57 -3.03
CA LEU A 169 -11.75 57.07 -3.98
C LEU A 169 -13.01 57.96 -4.06
N GLU A 170 -13.30 58.69 -2.98
CA GLU A 170 -14.41 59.64 -2.87
C GLU A 170 -14.18 60.92 -3.69
N THR A 171 -12.92 61.31 -3.90
CA THR A 171 -12.56 62.49 -4.71
C THR A 171 -12.57 62.23 -6.21
N VAL A 172 -12.67 60.95 -6.62
CA VAL A 172 -12.82 60.55 -8.02
C VAL A 172 -14.30 60.68 -8.43
N PRO A 173 -14.68 61.64 -9.30
CA PRO A 173 -16.09 61.84 -9.66
C PRO A 173 -16.65 60.58 -10.32
N ASN A 174 -17.71 59.99 -9.73
CA ASN A 174 -18.34 58.76 -10.24
C ASN A 174 -19.25 59.04 -11.45
N LEU A 175 -18.73 59.79 -12.43
CA LEU A 175 -19.38 60.26 -13.64
C LEU A 175 -19.49 59.13 -14.67
N ARG A 176 -20.32 58.14 -14.34
CA ARG A 176 -20.73 57.12 -15.31
C ARG A 176 -21.45 57.81 -16.47
N PHE A 177 -21.12 57.37 -17.69
CA PHE A 177 -21.65 57.87 -18.97
C PHE A 177 -21.20 59.28 -19.38
N GLY A 178 -20.20 59.86 -18.70
CA GLY A 178 -19.58 61.11 -19.15
C GLY A 178 -20.47 62.34 -19.01
N ALA A 179 -21.44 62.32 -18.10
CA ALA A 179 -22.07 63.56 -17.62
C ALA A 179 -20.98 64.52 -17.16
N ASN A 180 -21.08 65.79 -17.54
CA ASN A 180 -20.23 66.84 -16.99
C ASN A 180 -21.14 67.98 -16.51
N PRO A 181 -21.45 68.06 -15.20
CA PRO A 181 -22.32 69.11 -14.67
C PRO A 181 -21.72 70.53 -14.82
N HIS A 182 -20.45 70.66 -15.22
CA HIS A 182 -19.82 71.94 -15.52
C HIS A 182 -19.92 72.34 -17.01
N LEU A 183 -20.35 71.44 -17.92
CA LEU A 183 -20.65 71.78 -19.30
C LEU A 183 -22.04 72.45 -19.40
N LYS A 184 -22.07 73.77 -19.15
CA LYS A 184 -23.22 74.64 -19.39
C LYS A 184 -23.48 74.87 -20.90
N GLY A 185 -23.74 73.80 -21.64
CA GLY A 185 -24.37 73.90 -22.96
C GLY A 185 -25.83 74.37 -22.81
N PRO A 186 -26.40 75.05 -23.82
CA PRO A 186 -27.81 75.44 -23.80
C PRO A 186 -28.71 74.20 -23.74
N LEU A 187 -29.61 74.16 -22.75
CA LEU A 187 -30.62 73.12 -22.62
C LEU A 187 -31.75 73.33 -23.62
N ASP A 188 -32.32 72.24 -24.14
CA ASP A 188 -33.54 72.32 -24.95
C ASP A 188 -34.75 72.73 -24.08
N LYS A 189 -35.84 73.14 -24.73
CA LYS A 189 -37.04 73.61 -24.02
C LYS A 189 -37.58 72.54 -23.06
N ALA A 190 -37.59 71.27 -23.48
CA ALA A 190 -38.12 70.17 -22.67
C ALA A 190 -37.26 69.89 -21.42
N GLY A 191 -35.93 70.04 -21.49
CA GLY A 191 -35.05 69.96 -20.34
C GLY A 191 -35.29 71.08 -19.32
N ASN A 192 -35.48 72.32 -19.78
CA ASN A 192 -35.82 73.44 -18.91
C ASN A 192 -37.18 73.26 -18.22
N ASP A 193 -38.21 72.87 -18.98
CA ASP A 193 -39.56 72.62 -18.47
C ASP A 193 -39.56 71.50 -17.40
N VAL A 194 -38.73 70.45 -17.58
CA VAL A 194 -38.60 69.35 -16.60
C VAL A 194 -37.80 69.74 -15.37
N ILE A 195 -36.75 70.56 -15.48
CA ILE A 195 -36.05 71.09 -14.30
C ILE A 195 -37.00 71.96 -13.47
N ALA A 196 -37.84 72.77 -14.11
CA ALA A 196 -38.80 73.64 -13.41
C ALA A 196 -39.84 72.84 -12.59
N LEU A 197 -40.24 71.66 -13.09
CA LEU A 197 -41.18 70.76 -12.41
C LEU A 197 -40.51 69.81 -11.40
N TYR A 198 -39.28 69.37 -11.68
CA TYR A 198 -38.54 68.35 -10.91
C TYR A 198 -37.05 68.74 -10.79
N PRO A 199 -36.68 69.68 -9.91
CA PRO A 199 -35.33 70.25 -9.84
C PRO A 199 -34.22 69.20 -9.62
N GLU A 200 -34.51 68.10 -8.93
CA GLU A 200 -33.59 66.99 -8.67
C GLU A 200 -33.12 66.24 -9.93
N LEU A 201 -33.83 66.42 -11.06
CA LEU A 201 -33.47 65.85 -12.37
C LEU A 201 -32.44 66.69 -13.14
N SER A 202 -32.07 67.89 -12.65
CA SER A 202 -31.04 68.76 -13.24
C SER A 202 -29.72 68.02 -13.54
N LYS A 203 -29.29 67.13 -12.63
CA LYS A 203 -28.08 66.28 -12.76
C LYS A 203 -28.06 65.36 -13.99
N HIS A 204 -29.19 65.17 -14.67
CA HIS A 204 -29.31 64.35 -15.87
C HIS A 204 -29.38 65.16 -17.18
N GLN A 205 -29.42 66.49 -17.14
CA GLN A 205 -29.64 67.29 -18.36
C GLN A 205 -28.34 67.58 -19.14
N HIS A 206 -27.17 67.27 -18.58
CA HIS A 206 -25.85 67.62 -19.13
C HIS A 206 -25.03 66.38 -19.55
N TYR A 207 -25.57 65.59 -20.47
CA TYR A 207 -24.86 64.50 -21.15
C TYR A 207 -24.30 64.94 -22.51
N PRO A 208 -23.23 64.32 -23.04
CA PRO A 208 -22.71 64.64 -24.36
C PRO A 208 -23.78 64.46 -25.45
N SER A 209 -23.91 65.43 -26.36
CA SER A 209 -24.80 65.31 -27.50
C SER A 209 -24.42 64.09 -28.35
N LYS A 210 -25.42 63.32 -28.79
CA LYS A 210 -25.30 61.97 -29.39
C LYS A 210 -24.95 60.80 -28.43
N SER A 211 -24.87 61.02 -27.11
CA SER A 211 -24.80 59.90 -26.17
C SER A 211 -26.18 59.26 -25.93
N ASN A 212 -26.23 57.94 -25.74
CA ASN A 212 -27.48 57.24 -25.41
C ASN A 212 -28.12 57.77 -24.11
N ALA A 213 -27.32 58.27 -23.17
CA ALA A 213 -27.82 58.89 -21.95
C ALA A 213 -28.62 60.18 -22.25
N ALA A 214 -28.08 61.06 -23.12
CA ALA A 214 -28.81 62.24 -23.60
C ALA A 214 -30.12 61.83 -24.30
N THR A 215 -30.08 60.89 -25.24
CA THR A 215 -31.29 60.47 -25.97
C THR A 215 -32.36 59.83 -25.06
N ILE A 216 -31.95 59.09 -24.02
CA ILE A 216 -32.89 58.56 -23.01
C ILE A 216 -33.54 59.70 -22.21
N VAL A 217 -32.76 60.71 -21.81
CA VAL A 217 -33.24 61.90 -21.09
C VAL A 217 -34.19 62.72 -21.97
N ASP A 218 -33.85 63.00 -23.22
CA ASP A 218 -34.73 63.71 -24.17
C ASP A 218 -36.08 63.01 -24.34
N VAL A 219 -36.08 61.68 -24.48
CA VAL A 219 -37.29 60.87 -24.64
C VAL A 219 -38.14 60.83 -23.36
N LEU A 220 -37.52 60.92 -22.18
CA LEU A 220 -38.20 61.03 -20.89
C LEU A 220 -38.77 62.44 -20.69
N ASN A 221 -37.99 63.49 -21.01
CA ASN A 221 -38.41 64.88 -20.87
C ASN A 221 -39.62 65.17 -21.74
N ARG A 222 -39.57 64.79 -23.02
CA ARG A 222 -40.70 64.94 -23.96
C ARG A 222 -41.95 64.15 -23.58
N GLN A 223 -41.82 63.08 -22.79
CA GLN A 223 -42.98 62.37 -22.23
C GLN A 223 -43.57 63.12 -21.05
N ILE A 224 -42.73 63.63 -20.13
CA ILE A 224 -43.18 64.42 -18.99
C ILE A 224 -43.86 65.72 -19.46
N THR A 225 -43.27 66.47 -20.39
CA THR A 225 -43.87 67.71 -20.90
C THR A 225 -45.11 67.48 -21.75
N ALA A 226 -45.27 66.30 -22.36
CA ALA A 226 -46.52 65.89 -23.03
C ALA A 226 -47.61 65.41 -22.04
N GLY A 227 -47.36 65.43 -20.73
CA GLY A 227 -48.33 65.05 -19.69
C GLY A 227 -48.56 63.55 -19.52
N TRP A 228 -47.78 62.68 -20.18
CA TRP A 228 -47.94 61.23 -20.07
C TRP A 228 -46.62 60.48 -20.16
N ILE A 229 -46.41 59.52 -19.25
CA ILE A 229 -45.25 58.63 -19.26
C ILE A 229 -45.66 57.17 -19.40
N LYS A 230 -45.09 56.46 -20.37
CA LYS A 230 -45.53 55.10 -20.70
C LYS A 230 -44.95 54.10 -19.70
N ARG A 231 -45.77 53.67 -18.74
CA ARG A 231 -45.41 52.70 -17.69
C ARG A 231 -45.62 51.24 -18.13
N SER A 232 -44.94 50.35 -17.43
CA SER A 232 -45.08 48.90 -17.53
C SER A 232 -46.21 48.39 -16.62
N ARG A 233 -46.57 47.10 -16.73
CA ARG A 233 -47.61 46.47 -15.88
C ARG A 233 -47.34 46.57 -14.37
N GLY A 234 -46.11 46.86 -13.95
CA GLY A 234 -45.73 47.05 -12.54
C GLY A 234 -45.56 48.51 -12.11
N GLY A 235 -46.22 49.48 -12.77
CA GLY A 235 -46.19 50.90 -12.38
C GLY A 235 -44.91 51.68 -12.77
N ASN A 236 -43.80 50.98 -12.95
CA ASN A 236 -42.48 51.55 -13.32
C ASN A 236 -42.42 51.95 -14.80
N ILE A 237 -41.53 52.88 -15.17
CA ILE A 237 -41.36 53.38 -16.55
C ILE A 237 -40.99 52.22 -17.49
N SER A 238 -41.61 52.19 -18.69
CA SER A 238 -41.44 51.08 -19.62
C SER A 238 -40.08 51.12 -20.33
N ARG A 239 -39.10 50.42 -19.75
CA ARG A 239 -37.78 50.17 -20.36
C ARG A 239 -37.84 49.58 -21.77
N LYS A 240 -38.92 48.87 -22.14
CA LYS A 240 -39.15 48.39 -23.51
C LYS A 240 -39.38 49.56 -24.48
N VAL A 241 -40.22 50.51 -24.10
CA VAL A 241 -40.57 51.68 -24.92
C VAL A 241 -39.40 52.66 -25.03
N LEU A 242 -38.62 52.83 -23.95
CA LEU A 242 -37.38 53.63 -24.01
C LEU A 242 -36.34 53.00 -24.94
N ALA A 243 -36.14 51.68 -24.86
CA ALA A 243 -35.28 50.93 -25.78
C ALA A 243 -35.71 51.11 -27.25
N GLU A 244 -37.00 50.90 -27.54
CA GLU A 244 -37.58 51.08 -28.88
C GLU A 244 -37.39 52.50 -29.42
N ARG A 245 -37.63 53.54 -28.60
CA ARG A 245 -37.50 54.95 -29.02
C ARG A 245 -36.06 55.45 -29.15
N THR A 246 -35.10 54.80 -28.52
CA THR A 246 -33.68 55.19 -28.57
C THR A 246 -32.86 54.33 -29.54
N GLY A 247 -33.46 53.31 -30.15
CA GLY A 247 -32.75 52.33 -31.00
C GLY A 247 -31.81 51.40 -30.21
N VAL A 248 -31.84 51.44 -28.87
CA VAL A 248 -30.92 50.70 -28.00
C VAL A 248 -31.58 49.38 -27.58
N HIS A 249 -30.86 48.26 -27.72
CA HIS A 249 -31.37 46.96 -27.27
C HIS A 249 -31.74 46.97 -25.77
N LYS A 250 -32.87 46.34 -25.38
CA LYS A 250 -33.40 46.34 -24.00
C LYS A 250 -32.37 45.94 -22.93
N GLY A 251 -31.44 45.04 -23.24
CA GLY A 251 -30.34 44.66 -22.33
C GLY A 251 -29.28 45.75 -22.13
N ALA A 252 -29.03 46.58 -23.15
CA ALA A 252 -28.11 47.72 -23.09
C ALA A 252 -28.70 48.94 -22.35
N MET A 253 -29.94 48.85 -21.85
CA MET A 253 -30.54 49.83 -20.92
C MET A 253 -30.10 49.66 -19.46
N VAL A 254 -29.45 48.54 -19.10
CA VAL A 254 -29.00 48.26 -17.73
C VAL A 254 -28.05 49.33 -17.15
N PRO A 255 -27.09 49.90 -17.89
CA PRO A 255 -26.23 50.95 -17.36
C PRO A 255 -27.00 52.23 -16.98
N TYR A 256 -28.03 52.59 -17.75
CA TYR A 256 -28.82 53.81 -17.58
C TYR A 256 -29.95 53.69 -16.53
N LEU A 257 -30.00 52.61 -15.76
CA LEU A 257 -31.05 52.37 -14.75
C LEU A 257 -31.10 53.43 -13.65
N THR A 258 -30.00 54.13 -13.36
CA THR A 258 -29.99 55.24 -12.39
C THR A 258 -30.83 56.41 -12.87
N ILE A 259 -30.67 56.82 -14.13
CA ILE A 259 -31.47 57.89 -14.77
C ILE A 259 -32.96 57.53 -14.68
N ILE A 260 -33.33 56.31 -15.09
CA ILE A 260 -34.74 55.87 -15.10
C ILE A 260 -35.32 55.83 -13.68
N LYS A 261 -34.56 55.39 -12.68
CA LYS A 261 -35.00 55.36 -11.27
C LYS A 261 -35.19 56.75 -10.67
N ASP A 262 -34.29 57.68 -10.99
CA ASP A 262 -34.39 59.05 -10.48
C ASP A 262 -35.62 59.75 -11.08
N TYR A 263 -35.89 59.53 -12.38
CA TYR A 263 -37.16 59.93 -13.01
C TYR A 263 -38.38 59.22 -12.39
N GLU A 264 -38.34 57.90 -12.14
CA GLU A 264 -39.42 57.15 -11.47
C GLU A 264 -39.74 57.69 -10.07
N LYS A 265 -38.72 58.13 -9.33
CA LYS A 265 -38.85 58.70 -7.98
C LYS A 265 -39.51 60.08 -8.02
N ALA A 266 -39.07 60.95 -8.92
CA ALA A 266 -39.58 62.31 -9.08
C ALA A 266 -41.10 62.35 -9.37
N ILE A 267 -41.58 61.46 -10.24
CA ILE A 267 -42.94 61.49 -10.80
C ILE A 267 -43.97 60.58 -10.10
N GLY A 268 -43.58 59.88 -9.02
CA GLY A 268 -44.44 58.95 -8.29
C GLY A 268 -44.86 57.67 -9.05
N GLY A 269 -45.51 56.72 -8.35
CA GLY A 269 -46.02 55.46 -8.89
C GLY A 269 -47.55 55.36 -8.89
N LYS A 270 -48.13 54.53 -9.78
CA LYS A 270 -49.55 54.13 -9.70
C LYS A 270 -49.69 52.86 -8.85
N GLU A 271 -50.68 52.85 -7.96
CA GLU A 271 -50.97 51.74 -7.03
C GLU A 271 -51.26 50.41 -7.75
N SER A 272 -50.79 49.29 -7.19
CA SER A 272 -50.89 47.95 -7.78
C SER A 272 -52.28 47.32 -7.64
N VAL A 273 -52.73 46.61 -8.67
CA VAL A 273 -53.97 45.79 -8.66
C VAL A 273 -53.96 44.74 -7.54
N HIS A 274 -52.79 44.21 -7.17
CA HIS A 274 -52.67 43.23 -6.08
C HIS A 274 -52.70 43.89 -4.69
N GLU A 275 -52.21 45.13 -4.54
CA GLU A 275 -52.24 45.84 -3.25
C GLU A 275 -53.66 46.29 -2.89
N LYS A 276 -54.51 46.54 -3.89
CA LYS A 276 -55.96 46.76 -3.68
C LYS A 276 -56.70 45.56 -3.08
N LYS A 277 -56.15 44.34 -3.18
CA LYS A 277 -56.74 43.12 -2.61
C LYS A 277 -56.34 42.85 -1.14
N ILE A 278 -55.51 43.70 -0.52
CA ILE A 278 -55.01 43.50 0.86
C ILE A 278 -56.12 43.26 1.92
N PRO A 279 -57.27 43.96 1.93
CA PRO A 279 -58.33 43.70 2.90
C PRO A 279 -58.89 42.27 2.84
N ALA A 280 -59.03 41.71 1.63
CA ALA A 280 -59.49 40.34 1.45
C ALA A 280 -58.43 39.29 1.85
N MET A 281 -57.14 39.62 1.69
CA MET A 281 -56.04 38.76 2.17
C MET A 281 -56.00 38.67 3.69
N ARG A 282 -56.28 39.79 4.39
CA ARG A 282 -56.33 39.84 5.85
C ARG A 282 -57.45 38.93 6.40
N LEU A 283 -58.68 39.12 5.92
CA LEU A 283 -59.84 38.32 6.33
C LEU A 283 -59.59 36.81 6.15
N TRP A 284 -59.08 36.40 5.00
CA TRP A 284 -58.76 34.99 4.73
C TRP A 284 -57.67 34.43 5.66
N LEU A 285 -56.66 35.24 6.02
CA LEU A 285 -55.61 34.82 6.96
C LEU A 285 -56.15 34.69 8.39
N ASP A 286 -57.08 35.54 8.81
CA ASP A 286 -57.75 35.45 10.12
C ASP A 286 -58.61 34.18 10.22
N GLU A 287 -59.42 33.90 9.20
CA GLU A 287 -60.24 32.68 9.10
C GLU A 287 -59.39 31.40 9.15
N ALA A 288 -58.33 31.33 8.33
CA ALA A 288 -57.44 30.18 8.27
C ALA A 288 -56.59 29.98 9.55
N LEU A 289 -56.33 31.06 10.29
CA LEU A 289 -55.68 30.98 11.60
C LEU A 289 -56.64 30.42 12.65
N ALA A 290 -57.90 30.89 12.65
CA ALA A 290 -58.93 30.47 13.61
C ALA A 290 -59.38 29.01 13.42
N ASP A 291 -59.51 28.53 12.18
CA ASP A 291 -59.96 27.16 11.88
C ASP A 291 -58.87 26.08 11.96
N GLY A 292 -57.60 26.48 12.08
CA GLY A 292 -56.46 25.56 12.16
C GLY A 292 -55.94 25.04 10.81
N SER A 293 -56.31 25.68 9.69
CA SER A 293 -55.95 25.30 8.30
C SER A 293 -54.79 26.11 7.67
N LEU A 294 -54.32 27.17 8.32
CA LEU A 294 -53.20 27.97 7.84
C LEU A 294 -51.90 27.14 7.86
N GLU A 295 -51.35 26.85 6.67
CA GLU A 295 -50.11 26.10 6.55
C GLU A 295 -48.93 26.94 7.09
N ILE A 296 -48.13 26.34 7.96
CA ILE A 296 -46.89 26.95 8.47
C ILE A 296 -45.69 26.29 7.78
N ARG A 297 -44.73 27.11 7.36
CA ARG A 297 -43.44 26.67 6.84
C ARG A 297 -42.32 27.49 7.48
N ASP A 298 -41.43 26.81 8.19
CA ASP A 298 -40.23 27.40 8.81
C ASP A 298 -40.56 28.57 9.79
N GLY A 299 -41.63 28.41 10.59
CA GLY A 299 -42.08 29.41 11.58
C GLY A 299 -42.76 30.65 10.98
N LYS A 300 -43.34 30.49 9.79
CA LYS A 300 -43.88 31.54 8.92
C LYS A 300 -45.08 31.03 8.11
N ILE A 301 -45.98 31.89 7.66
CA ILE A 301 -47.15 31.45 6.88
C ILE A 301 -46.76 30.89 5.50
N SER A 302 -47.51 29.93 4.97
CA SER A 302 -47.25 29.35 3.65
C SER A 302 -47.53 30.36 2.54
N ARG A 303 -46.46 30.99 2.03
CA ARG A 303 -46.56 31.86 0.84
C ARG A 303 -47.14 31.11 -0.36
N GLY A 304 -46.96 29.79 -0.43
CA GLY A 304 -47.56 28.96 -1.50
C GLY A 304 -49.09 28.97 -1.44
N GLN A 305 -49.65 28.74 -0.25
CA GLN A 305 -51.10 28.77 0.02
C GLN A 305 -51.68 30.17 -0.29
N LEU A 306 -51.09 31.23 0.28
CA LEU A 306 -51.52 32.61 0.02
C LEU A 306 -51.41 32.99 -1.47
N PHE A 307 -50.32 32.60 -2.14
CA PHE A 307 -50.13 32.93 -3.56
C PHE A 307 -51.13 32.20 -4.47
N GLN A 308 -51.50 30.98 -4.11
CA GLN A 308 -52.53 30.22 -4.82
C GLN A 308 -53.92 30.82 -4.62
N GLN A 309 -54.26 31.30 -3.41
CA GLN A 309 -55.58 31.87 -3.10
C GLN A 309 -55.84 33.23 -3.79
N PHE A 310 -54.80 34.03 -4.04
CA PHE A 310 -54.94 35.41 -4.55
C PHE A 310 -54.31 35.66 -5.94
N ASP A 311 -54.09 34.58 -6.72
CA ASP A 311 -53.52 34.61 -8.07
C ASP A 311 -52.15 35.29 -8.19
N PHE A 312 -51.30 35.15 -7.17
CA PHE A 312 -49.93 35.66 -7.27
C PHE A 312 -49.07 34.76 -8.16
N PRO A 313 -48.14 35.33 -8.95
CA PRO A 313 -47.11 34.55 -9.62
C PRO A 313 -46.35 33.69 -8.59
N LYS A 314 -46.17 32.38 -8.87
CA LYS A 314 -45.49 31.41 -7.99
C LYS A 314 -43.96 31.63 -7.88
N ASN A 315 -43.51 32.88 -7.71
CA ASN A 315 -42.12 33.27 -7.50
C ASN A 315 -41.98 34.18 -6.27
N SER A 316 -40.86 34.07 -5.57
CA SER A 316 -40.53 34.88 -4.38
C SER A 316 -40.41 36.38 -4.68
N LEU A 317 -40.29 36.76 -5.96
CA LEU A 317 -40.24 38.17 -6.38
C LEU A 317 -41.61 38.87 -6.29
N ALA A 318 -42.72 38.16 -6.04
CA ALA A 318 -44.02 38.77 -5.85
C ALA A 318 -44.03 39.77 -4.68
N LEU A 319 -43.50 39.38 -3.51
CA LEU A 319 -43.43 40.26 -2.33
C LEU A 319 -42.47 41.44 -2.52
N LEU A 320 -41.41 41.28 -3.33
CA LEU A 320 -40.52 42.39 -3.72
C LEU A 320 -41.16 43.37 -4.72
N ARG A 321 -42.29 43.02 -5.35
CA ARG A 321 -43.05 43.89 -6.26
C ARG A 321 -44.23 44.58 -5.58
N TYR A 322 -44.68 44.07 -4.44
CA TYR A 322 -45.88 44.52 -3.73
C TYR A 322 -45.55 44.67 -2.23
N PRO A 323 -44.82 45.74 -1.84
CA PRO A 323 -44.31 45.90 -0.47
C PRO A 323 -45.42 45.87 0.59
N ARG A 324 -46.60 46.43 0.33
CA ARG A 324 -47.72 46.41 1.30
C ARG A 324 -48.31 45.01 1.53
N VAL A 325 -48.19 44.12 0.54
CA VAL A 325 -48.50 42.69 0.73
C VAL A 325 -47.41 41.99 1.53
N ALA A 326 -46.14 42.39 1.38
CA ALA A 326 -45.04 41.87 2.19
C ALA A 326 -45.16 42.28 3.67
N GLU A 327 -45.63 43.49 3.95
CA GLU A 327 -45.97 43.96 5.31
C GLU A 327 -47.05 43.07 5.96
N LEU A 328 -48.17 42.83 5.28
CA LEU A 328 -49.22 41.90 5.74
C LEU A 328 -48.66 40.50 6.00
N VAL A 329 -47.85 39.95 5.10
CA VAL A 329 -47.23 38.62 5.28
C VAL A 329 -46.29 38.60 6.49
N ASN A 330 -45.57 39.69 6.76
CA ASN A 330 -44.67 39.80 7.92
C ASN A 330 -45.44 39.93 9.26
N GLU A 331 -46.61 40.56 9.25
CA GLU A 331 -47.51 40.66 10.39
C GLU A 331 -48.02 39.28 10.83
N TYR A 332 -48.58 38.49 9.90
CA TYR A 332 -49.04 37.13 10.24
C TYR A 332 -47.89 36.15 10.51
N ASP A 333 -46.71 36.36 9.91
CA ASP A 333 -45.47 35.67 10.30
C ASP A 333 -45.08 35.91 11.75
N GLN A 334 -45.37 37.11 12.28
CA GLN A 334 -45.06 37.48 13.65
C GLN A 334 -46.14 36.91 14.59
N LEU A 335 -47.42 37.08 14.25
CA LEU A 335 -48.56 36.52 14.96
C LEU A 335 -48.45 35.00 15.15
N VAL A 336 -48.06 34.25 14.11
CA VAL A 336 -47.86 32.78 14.19
C VAL A 336 -46.72 32.39 15.14
N ARG A 337 -45.67 33.21 15.27
CA ARG A 337 -44.59 32.96 16.23
C ARG A 337 -45.03 33.25 17.66
N ASP A 338 -45.66 34.39 17.87
CA ASP A 338 -46.02 34.87 19.21
C ASP A 338 -47.15 34.03 19.84
N THR A 339 -48.05 33.49 19.01
CA THR A 339 -49.11 32.56 19.46
C THR A 339 -48.68 31.09 19.53
N PHE A 340 -47.45 30.75 19.11
CA PHE A 340 -46.97 29.36 18.95
C PHE A 340 -47.93 28.47 18.15
N TYR A 341 -48.66 29.06 17.19
CA TYR A 341 -49.70 28.39 16.42
C TYR A 341 -49.19 27.10 15.75
N GLN A 342 -50.01 26.04 15.77
CA GLN A 342 -49.70 24.76 15.14
C GLN A 342 -50.89 24.31 14.29
N HIS A 343 -50.67 24.13 12.99
CA HIS A 343 -51.65 23.54 12.09
C HIS A 343 -52.14 22.18 12.64
N SER A 344 -53.46 21.98 12.66
CA SER A 344 -54.15 20.85 13.30
C SER A 344 -53.55 19.46 12.97
N ALA A 345 -53.31 19.20 11.68
CA ALA A 345 -52.68 17.95 11.22
C ALA A 345 -51.24 17.72 11.74
N VAL A 346 -50.48 18.78 12.04
CA VAL A 346 -49.12 18.66 12.61
C VAL A 346 -49.20 18.22 14.06
N ALA A 347 -50.10 18.79 14.86
CA ALA A 347 -50.31 18.38 16.25
C ALA A 347 -50.73 16.90 16.36
N ALA A 348 -51.63 16.44 15.48
CA ALA A 348 -52.02 15.04 15.41
C ALA A 348 -50.82 14.12 15.07
N ASN A 349 -49.98 14.52 14.12
CA ASN A 349 -48.80 13.75 13.72
C ASN A 349 -47.66 13.77 14.76
N LEU A 350 -47.51 14.85 15.53
CA LEU A 350 -46.60 14.89 16.69
C LEU A 350 -47.00 13.90 17.78
N ASN A 351 -48.31 13.72 18.04
CA ASN A 351 -48.78 12.73 19.01
C ASN A 351 -48.54 11.30 18.52
N LYS A 352 -48.70 11.02 17.22
CA LYS A 352 -48.28 9.75 16.60
C LYS A 352 -46.75 9.54 16.68
N LEU A 353 -45.96 10.60 16.48
CA LEU A 353 -44.50 10.56 16.64
C LEU A 353 -44.11 10.22 18.09
N LYS A 354 -44.73 10.84 19.10
CA LYS A 354 -44.52 10.50 20.52
C LYS A 354 -44.71 9.02 20.81
N ALA A 355 -45.75 8.39 20.23
CA ALA A 355 -45.98 6.96 20.37
C ALA A 355 -44.88 6.12 19.69
N LEU A 356 -44.50 6.45 18.45
CA LEU A 356 -43.42 5.76 17.72
C LEU A 356 -42.05 5.89 18.40
N LEU A 357 -41.74 7.03 19.01
CA LEU A 357 -40.46 7.26 19.69
C LEU A 357 -40.30 6.48 21.01
N ARG A 358 -41.34 5.78 21.50
CA ARG A 358 -41.20 4.80 22.60
C ARG A 358 -40.38 3.57 22.17
N ASN A 359 -40.50 3.16 20.92
CA ASN A 359 -39.72 2.07 20.29
C ASN A 359 -39.18 2.56 18.94
N PRO A 360 -38.19 3.47 18.95
CA PRO A 360 -37.83 4.25 17.76
C PRO A 360 -37.18 3.37 16.69
N PRO A 361 -37.49 3.57 15.39
CA PRO A 361 -36.86 2.82 14.31
C PRO A 361 -35.39 3.26 14.15
N VAL A 362 -34.45 2.45 14.61
CA VAL A 362 -33.02 2.82 14.70
C VAL A 362 -32.27 2.71 13.35
N GLY A 363 -31.30 3.60 13.12
CA GLY A 363 -30.40 3.58 11.97
C GLY A 363 -29.32 2.48 11.98
N LYS A 364 -28.61 2.29 10.85
CA LYS A 364 -27.57 1.23 10.68
C LYS A 364 -26.28 1.49 11.47
N ASP A 365 -26.06 2.74 11.87
CA ASP A 365 -25.05 3.19 12.82
C ASP A 365 -25.40 2.81 14.27
N GLY A 366 -26.67 2.49 14.53
CA GLY A 366 -27.26 2.31 15.84
C GLY A 366 -27.62 3.63 16.52
N ARG A 367 -26.85 4.70 16.33
CA ARG A 367 -26.96 5.95 17.11
C ARG A 367 -28.16 6.81 16.73
N THR A 368 -28.38 7.02 15.45
CA THR A 368 -29.46 7.89 14.96
C THR A 368 -30.78 7.14 14.78
N ILE A 369 -31.87 7.88 14.81
CA ILE A 369 -33.21 7.37 14.49
C ILE A 369 -33.44 7.54 12.99
N ASN A 370 -33.96 6.50 12.36
CA ASN A 370 -34.17 6.44 10.92
C ASN A 370 -35.35 7.31 10.50
N ARG A 371 -35.06 8.59 10.19
CA ARG A 371 -36.05 9.60 9.79
C ARG A 371 -36.90 9.15 8.59
N LYS A 372 -36.32 8.43 7.62
CA LYS A 372 -37.06 7.84 6.48
C LYS A 372 -37.98 6.68 6.86
N ALA A 373 -37.83 6.08 8.03
CA ALA A 373 -38.78 5.10 8.56
C ALA A 373 -39.93 5.81 9.31
N ILE A 374 -39.62 6.86 10.07
CA ILE A 374 -40.62 7.75 10.68
C ILE A 374 -41.54 8.36 9.61
N GLU A 375 -40.97 8.93 8.54
CA GLU A 375 -41.75 9.57 7.46
C GLU A 375 -42.74 8.60 6.83
N ARG A 376 -42.34 7.35 6.57
CA ARG A 376 -43.25 6.30 6.07
C ARG A 376 -44.29 5.85 7.10
N ALA A 377 -43.92 5.73 8.37
CA ALA A 377 -44.86 5.33 9.44
C ALA A 377 -45.91 6.41 9.75
N LEU A 378 -45.60 7.69 9.48
CA LEU A 378 -46.49 8.82 9.69
C LEU A 378 -47.18 9.32 8.40
N ASN A 379 -46.93 8.67 7.25
CA ASN A 379 -47.37 9.10 5.93
C ASN A 379 -46.99 10.55 5.58
N LEU A 380 -45.77 10.97 5.98
CA LEU A 380 -45.25 12.31 5.73
C LEU A 380 -44.39 12.35 4.44
N PRO A 381 -44.41 13.47 3.68
CA PRO A 381 -43.49 13.68 2.57
C PRO A 381 -42.02 13.59 3.00
N LEU A 382 -41.15 13.08 2.12
CA LEU A 382 -39.73 12.91 2.39
C LEU A 382 -39.05 14.24 2.76
N GLY A 383 -38.30 14.25 3.87
CA GLY A 383 -37.64 15.42 4.43
C GLY A 383 -38.48 16.21 5.44
N THR A 384 -39.75 15.87 5.66
CA THR A 384 -40.61 16.54 6.66
C THR A 384 -40.15 16.27 8.08
N ALA A 385 -39.67 15.05 8.39
CA ALA A 385 -39.19 14.71 9.75
C ALA A 385 -37.85 15.38 10.10
N ALA A 386 -37.19 16.05 9.14
CA ALA A 386 -35.98 16.83 9.35
C ALA A 386 -36.25 18.30 9.70
N ARG A 387 -37.51 18.74 9.78
CA ARG A 387 -37.92 20.12 10.10
C ARG A 387 -38.53 20.21 11.49
N SER A 388 -38.52 21.41 12.08
CA SER A 388 -39.32 21.72 13.27
C SER A 388 -40.82 21.57 12.93
N PRO A 389 -41.67 21.05 13.83
CA PRO A 389 -41.36 20.60 15.21
C PRO A 389 -40.85 19.15 15.33
N TYR A 390 -40.89 18.34 14.27
CA TYR A 390 -40.54 16.90 14.34
C TYR A 390 -39.06 16.64 14.70
N ILE A 391 -38.13 17.47 14.22
CA ILE A 391 -36.70 17.26 14.42
C ILE A 391 -36.26 17.40 15.88
N GLU A 392 -36.88 18.31 16.64
CA GLU A 392 -36.58 18.55 18.05
C GLU A 392 -36.94 17.33 18.89
N MET A 393 -38.12 16.76 18.65
CA MET A 393 -38.57 15.50 19.24
C MET A 393 -37.64 14.33 18.92
N ILE A 394 -37.18 14.24 17.67
CA ILE A 394 -36.26 13.18 17.23
C ILE A 394 -34.88 13.34 17.90
N ILE A 395 -34.34 14.56 18.00
CA ILE A 395 -33.07 14.84 18.67
C ILE A 395 -33.16 14.52 20.17
N ALA A 396 -34.27 14.88 20.84
CA ALA A 396 -34.49 14.53 22.24
C ALA A 396 -34.50 13.00 22.46
N ALA A 397 -35.15 12.24 21.56
CA ALA A 397 -35.15 10.78 21.61
C ALA A 397 -33.78 10.16 21.24
N GLU A 398 -33.05 10.72 20.27
CA GLU A 398 -31.67 10.32 19.93
C GLU A 398 -30.73 10.48 21.15
N ASN A 399 -30.86 11.59 21.88
CA ASN A 399 -30.09 11.85 23.11
C ASN A 399 -30.45 10.89 24.26
N ALA A 400 -31.74 10.59 24.47
CA ALA A 400 -32.17 9.61 25.47
C ALA A 400 -31.64 8.19 25.16
N LEU A 401 -31.74 7.78 23.89
CA LEU A 401 -31.26 6.51 23.37
C LEU A 401 -29.72 6.39 23.38
N GLN A 402 -28.99 7.51 23.31
CA GLN A 402 -27.55 7.55 23.54
C GLN A 402 -27.22 7.33 25.03
N LYS A 403 -27.85 8.07 25.95
CA LYS A 403 -27.66 7.92 27.40
C LYS A 403 -27.95 6.49 27.89
N GLN A 404 -29.03 5.88 27.44
CA GLN A 404 -29.40 4.50 27.82
C GLN A 404 -28.30 3.47 27.48
N ARG A 405 -27.49 3.73 26.45
CA ARG A 405 -26.45 2.80 25.96
C ARG A 405 -25.07 3.05 26.54
N GLU A 406 -24.83 4.25 27.06
CA GLU A 406 -23.65 4.52 27.88
C GLU A 406 -23.71 3.76 29.22
N LEU A 407 -24.92 3.39 29.64
CA LEU A 407 -25.19 2.54 30.80
C LEU A 407 -25.15 1.01 30.50
N ASP A 408 -25.14 0.58 29.23
CA ASP A 408 -25.12 -0.85 28.88
C ASP A 408 -23.67 -1.39 28.87
N PRO A 409 -23.27 -2.27 29.82
CA PRO A 409 -21.90 -2.77 29.92
C PRO A 409 -21.50 -3.68 28.74
N LEU A 410 -22.47 -4.20 27.98
CA LEU A 410 -22.25 -5.04 26.80
C LEU A 410 -22.20 -4.24 25.50
N ILE A 411 -22.32 -2.92 25.53
CA ILE A 411 -22.11 -2.06 24.37
C ILE A 411 -20.66 -1.54 24.32
N CYS A 412 -20.04 -1.67 23.16
CA CYS A 412 -18.75 -1.04 22.84
C CYS A 412 -18.93 -0.06 21.67
N THR A 413 -18.24 1.08 21.74
CA THR A 413 -18.21 2.10 20.69
C THR A 413 -16.80 2.18 20.10
N ILE A 414 -16.64 1.94 18.79
CA ILE A 414 -15.35 2.10 18.10
C ILE A 414 -15.56 2.85 16.78
N GLY A 415 -14.84 3.96 16.59
CA GLY A 415 -14.93 4.78 15.36
C GLY A 415 -16.35 5.26 15.05
N GLY A 416 -17.14 5.58 16.07
CA GLY A 416 -18.55 5.98 15.94
C GLY A 416 -19.53 4.87 15.58
N GLN A 417 -19.09 3.61 15.49
CA GLN A 417 -19.97 2.45 15.31
C GLN A 417 -20.22 1.74 16.65
N ILE A 418 -21.47 1.36 16.89
CA ILE A 418 -21.88 0.55 18.05
C ILE A 418 -21.69 -0.94 17.74
N PHE A 419 -21.16 -1.67 18.72
CA PHE A 419 -20.98 -3.12 18.73
C PHE A 419 -21.68 -3.69 19.97
N LYS A 420 -22.70 -4.52 19.77
CA LYS A 420 -23.53 -5.11 20.84
C LYS A 420 -23.03 -6.51 21.18
N PHE A 421 -22.53 -6.73 22.40
CA PHE A 421 -22.09 -8.04 22.87
C PHE A 421 -23.22 -8.89 23.47
N ILE A 422 -24.43 -8.34 23.63
CA ILE A 422 -25.65 -9.09 24.04
C ILE A 422 -25.92 -10.32 23.15
N VAL A 423 -25.50 -10.28 21.88
CA VAL A 423 -25.62 -11.39 20.93
C VAL A 423 -24.87 -12.65 21.38
N PHE A 424 -23.81 -12.50 22.19
CA PHE A 424 -23.11 -13.66 22.76
C PHE A 424 -23.87 -14.25 23.95
N THR A 425 -24.52 -13.43 24.79
CA THR A 425 -25.42 -13.94 25.85
C THR A 425 -26.65 -14.63 25.26
N GLU A 426 -27.20 -14.11 24.15
CA GLU A 426 -28.28 -14.76 23.36
C GLU A 426 -27.83 -16.11 22.76
N GLN A 427 -26.53 -16.30 22.50
CA GLN A 427 -25.92 -17.57 22.06
C GLN A 427 -25.59 -18.53 23.23
N GLY A 428 -25.97 -18.19 24.48
CA GLY A 428 -25.72 -19.02 25.66
C GLY A 428 -24.35 -18.83 26.34
N TRP A 429 -23.58 -17.80 25.98
CA TRP A 429 -22.31 -17.49 26.65
C TRP A 429 -22.54 -16.70 27.96
N PRO A 430 -21.93 -17.09 29.10
CA PRO A 430 -22.12 -16.41 30.37
C PRO A 430 -21.73 -14.93 30.35
N PHE A 431 -22.55 -14.08 30.97
CA PHE A 431 -22.40 -12.62 30.99
C PHE A 431 -20.98 -12.14 31.35
N LYS A 432 -20.35 -12.72 32.38
CA LYS A 432 -19.00 -12.37 32.84
C LYS A 432 -17.90 -12.81 31.85
N LEU A 433 -18.09 -13.84 31.04
CA LEU A 433 -17.20 -14.16 29.92
C LEU A 433 -17.36 -13.14 28.79
N VAL A 434 -18.60 -12.83 28.42
CA VAL A 434 -18.93 -11.85 27.38
C VAL A 434 -18.41 -10.44 27.72
N LEU A 435 -18.47 -10.03 28.99
CA LEU A 435 -17.89 -8.78 29.47
C LEU A 435 -16.36 -8.73 29.28
N ARG A 436 -15.65 -9.85 29.49
CA ARG A 436 -14.21 -9.96 29.23
C ARG A 436 -13.90 -9.91 27.72
N MET A 437 -14.72 -10.56 26.89
CA MET A 437 -14.62 -10.47 25.43
C MET A 437 -14.78 -9.01 24.95
N LYS A 438 -15.78 -8.28 25.48
CA LYS A 438 -16.03 -6.86 25.22
C LYS A 438 -14.82 -6.01 25.58
N ALA A 439 -14.31 -6.14 26.80
CA ALA A 439 -13.15 -5.38 27.27
C ALA A 439 -11.88 -5.64 26.44
N SER A 440 -11.62 -6.89 26.06
CA SER A 440 -10.49 -7.28 25.21
C SER A 440 -10.61 -6.68 23.80
N PHE A 441 -11.80 -6.81 23.19
CA PHE A 441 -12.08 -6.27 21.86
C PHE A 441 -11.95 -4.73 21.83
N GLU A 442 -12.52 -4.05 22.81
CA GLU A 442 -12.42 -2.59 22.97
C GLU A 442 -10.96 -2.13 23.07
N ARG A 443 -10.18 -2.76 23.97
CA ARG A 443 -8.74 -2.50 24.16
C ARG A 443 -7.94 -2.70 22.86
N ALA A 444 -8.22 -3.77 22.12
CA ALA A 444 -7.51 -4.13 20.89
C ALA A 444 -7.85 -3.23 19.70
N PHE A 445 -9.12 -2.84 19.56
CA PHE A 445 -9.63 -2.19 18.35
C PHE A 445 -9.96 -0.69 18.50
N ARG A 446 -9.89 -0.09 19.71
CA ARG A 446 -10.16 1.35 19.93
C ARG A 446 -9.41 2.32 18.99
N THR A 447 -8.19 1.98 18.58
CA THR A 447 -7.35 2.80 17.66
C THR A 447 -7.52 2.43 16.19
N LYS A 448 -8.42 1.51 15.84
CA LYS A 448 -8.63 1.04 14.48
C LYS A 448 -9.85 1.71 13.86
N GLY A 449 -9.76 2.06 12.58
CA GLY A 449 -10.87 2.65 11.83
C GLY A 449 -12.09 1.72 11.76
N LYS A 450 -13.28 2.33 11.69
CA LYS A 450 -14.61 1.67 11.65
C LYS A 450 -14.70 0.42 10.75
N PRO A 451 -14.18 0.40 9.50
CA PRO A 451 -14.24 -0.81 8.66
C PRO A 451 -13.46 -2.00 9.25
N SER A 452 -12.31 -1.72 9.88
CA SER A 452 -11.47 -2.75 10.51
C SER A 452 -12.15 -3.33 11.75
N ALA A 453 -12.67 -2.49 12.65
CA ALA A 453 -13.42 -2.95 13.82
C ALA A 453 -14.63 -3.81 13.41
N LYS A 454 -15.43 -3.35 12.43
CA LYS A 454 -16.57 -4.12 11.89
C LYS A 454 -16.16 -5.49 11.37
N LYS A 455 -15.06 -5.58 10.62
CA LYS A 455 -14.57 -6.85 10.08
C LYS A 455 -14.18 -7.83 11.18
N HIS A 456 -13.46 -7.37 12.21
CA HIS A 456 -13.01 -8.23 13.30
C HIS A 456 -14.16 -8.64 14.22
N PHE A 457 -15.12 -7.75 14.49
CA PHE A 457 -16.33 -8.11 15.24
C PHE A 457 -17.17 -9.19 14.51
N ALA A 458 -17.27 -9.10 13.18
CA ALA A 458 -17.93 -10.14 12.38
C ALA A 458 -17.19 -11.49 12.41
N SER A 459 -15.85 -11.50 12.48
CA SER A 459 -15.08 -12.74 12.72
C SER A 459 -15.27 -13.29 14.14
N LEU A 460 -15.35 -12.42 15.16
CA LEU A 460 -15.63 -12.81 16.54
C LEU A 460 -17.00 -13.48 16.66
N LEU A 461 -18.05 -12.85 16.12
CA LEU A 461 -19.41 -13.39 16.09
C LEU A 461 -19.47 -14.78 15.43
N LYS A 462 -18.82 -14.96 14.27
CA LYS A 462 -18.81 -16.26 13.58
C LYS A 462 -18.09 -17.35 14.37
N LEU A 463 -16.96 -17.03 15.00
CA LEU A 463 -16.22 -17.98 15.82
C LEU A 463 -17.06 -18.44 17.00
N PHE A 464 -17.62 -17.51 17.78
CA PHE A 464 -18.40 -17.86 18.98
C PHE A 464 -19.79 -18.44 18.67
N ALA A 465 -20.39 -18.09 17.53
CA ALA A 465 -21.58 -18.78 17.03
C ALA A 465 -21.27 -20.24 16.67
N PHE A 466 -20.17 -20.50 15.93
CA PHE A 466 -19.72 -21.86 15.60
C PHE A 466 -19.41 -22.67 16.87
N LEU A 467 -18.73 -22.07 17.85
CA LEU A 467 -18.47 -22.69 19.15
C LEU A 467 -19.76 -23.02 19.94
N ALA A 468 -20.78 -22.15 19.87
CA ALA A 468 -22.05 -22.38 20.56
C ALA A 468 -22.87 -23.50 19.90
N SER A 469 -22.90 -23.55 18.56
CA SER A 469 -23.63 -24.55 17.77
C SER A 469 -22.86 -25.84 17.47
N GLY A 470 -21.58 -25.91 17.85
CA GLY A 470 -20.68 -27.00 17.49
C GLY A 470 -21.04 -28.32 18.19
N SER A 471 -21.29 -29.37 17.41
CA SER A 471 -21.69 -30.70 17.91
C SER A 471 -20.53 -31.67 18.12
N SER A 472 -19.27 -31.26 17.88
CA SER A 472 -18.10 -32.08 18.21
C SER A 472 -17.90 -32.17 19.73
N THR A 473 -17.29 -33.26 20.20
CA THR A 473 -16.93 -33.43 21.61
C THR A 473 -15.99 -32.32 22.07
N ALA A 474 -15.01 -31.96 21.24
CA ALA A 474 -14.08 -30.87 21.51
C ALA A 474 -14.78 -29.50 21.61
N CYS A 475 -15.78 -29.21 20.76
CA CYS A 475 -16.58 -27.98 20.86
C CYS A 475 -17.34 -27.93 22.20
N ARG A 476 -18.00 -29.03 22.61
CA ARG A 476 -18.69 -29.11 23.91
C ARG A 476 -17.73 -28.91 25.08
N SER A 477 -16.69 -29.72 25.21
CA SER A 477 -15.72 -29.63 26.31
C SER A 477 -15.06 -28.24 26.41
N LEU A 478 -14.75 -27.61 25.29
CA LEU A 478 -14.24 -26.24 25.24
C LEU A 478 -15.28 -25.21 25.71
N ARG A 479 -16.52 -25.28 25.21
CA ARG A 479 -17.61 -24.37 25.58
C ARG A 479 -17.91 -24.50 27.07
N ASP A 480 -18.05 -25.72 27.56
CA ASP A 480 -18.43 -26.01 28.94
C ASP A 480 -17.28 -25.60 29.90
N GLY A 481 -16.01 -25.82 29.50
CA GLY A 481 -14.83 -25.32 30.22
C GLY A 481 -14.73 -23.78 30.25
N LEU A 482 -15.00 -23.10 29.13
CA LEU A 482 -15.06 -21.63 29.09
C LEU A 482 -16.21 -21.08 29.93
N ASN A 483 -17.35 -21.77 29.95
CA ASN A 483 -18.51 -21.40 30.76
C ASN A 483 -18.27 -21.57 32.26
N ALA A 484 -17.55 -22.63 32.65
CA ALA A 484 -17.10 -22.88 34.02
C ALA A 484 -15.87 -22.05 34.44
N TYR A 485 -15.40 -21.11 33.60
CA TYR A 485 -14.21 -20.27 33.83
C TYR A 485 -12.92 -21.05 34.08
N VAL A 486 -12.80 -22.26 33.52
CA VAL A 486 -11.59 -23.08 33.58
C VAL A 486 -10.42 -22.33 32.94
N SER A 487 -9.22 -22.47 33.51
CA SER A 487 -8.00 -21.82 33.02
C SER A 487 -7.78 -22.12 31.53
N PRO A 488 -7.63 -21.11 30.65
CA PRO A 488 -7.45 -21.35 29.22
C PRO A 488 -6.24 -22.23 28.87
N LYS A 489 -5.26 -22.38 29.77
CA LYS A 489 -4.11 -23.27 29.55
C LYS A 489 -4.49 -24.75 29.51
N THR A 490 -5.53 -25.19 30.22
CA THR A 490 -5.92 -26.62 30.24
C THR A 490 -6.74 -27.00 29.00
N LEU A 491 -7.50 -26.05 28.42
CA LEU A 491 -8.34 -26.22 27.23
C LEU A 491 -7.55 -26.16 25.89
N MET A 492 -6.22 -26.23 25.92
CA MET A 492 -5.35 -26.03 24.75
C MET A 492 -5.51 -27.13 23.69
N ARG A 493 -5.82 -28.37 24.10
CA ARG A 493 -6.00 -29.52 23.20
C ARG A 493 -7.29 -29.35 22.41
N GLU A 494 -8.39 -29.11 23.11
CA GLU A 494 -9.72 -28.90 22.59
C GLU A 494 -9.73 -27.67 21.67
N TRP A 495 -9.10 -26.57 22.10
CA TRP A 495 -8.93 -25.37 21.27
C TRP A 495 -8.19 -25.63 19.96
N THR A 496 -7.14 -26.46 19.97
CA THR A 496 -6.39 -26.80 18.75
C THR A 496 -7.25 -27.59 17.77
N ILE A 497 -8.06 -28.54 18.27
CA ILE A 497 -9.00 -29.33 17.45
C ILE A 497 -10.09 -28.41 16.89
N VAL A 498 -10.78 -27.67 17.75
CA VAL A 498 -11.94 -26.85 17.39
C VAL A 498 -11.57 -25.69 16.45
N THR A 499 -10.38 -25.13 16.59
CA THR A 499 -9.92 -24.09 15.64
C THR A 499 -9.63 -24.65 14.25
N GLN A 500 -9.19 -25.91 14.15
CA GLN A 500 -9.09 -26.61 12.86
C GLN A 500 -10.49 -26.98 12.30
N GLU A 501 -11.43 -27.47 13.13
CA GLU A 501 -12.83 -27.67 12.72
C GLU A 501 -13.48 -26.37 12.20
N TYR A 502 -13.26 -25.24 12.87
CA TYR A 502 -13.73 -23.92 12.44
C TYR A 502 -13.10 -23.48 11.10
N ARG A 503 -11.82 -23.80 10.87
CA ARG A 503 -11.17 -23.56 9.57
C ARG A 503 -11.86 -24.37 8.47
N ASP A 504 -12.20 -25.63 8.72
CA ASP A 504 -12.85 -26.46 7.72
C ASP A 504 -14.32 -26.04 7.48
N HIS A 505 -15.01 -25.57 8.52
CA HIS A 505 -16.29 -24.86 8.39
C HIS A 505 -16.19 -23.60 7.50
N LEU A 506 -15.14 -22.78 7.67
CA LEU A 506 -14.89 -21.64 6.77
C LEU A 506 -14.59 -22.08 5.31
N ALA A 507 -14.04 -23.28 5.10
CA ALA A 507 -13.80 -23.84 3.78
C ALA A 507 -15.12 -24.18 3.07
N ALA A 508 -16.03 -24.85 3.79
CA ALA A 508 -17.35 -25.23 3.30
C ALA A 508 -18.25 -24.01 3.06
N HIS A 509 -18.29 -23.06 3.99
CA HIS A 509 -19.24 -21.94 3.94
C HIS A 509 -18.88 -20.85 2.91
N TYR A 510 -17.59 -20.68 2.55
CA TYR A 510 -17.17 -19.70 1.56
C TYR A 510 -16.58 -20.38 0.31
N LYS A 511 -17.17 -20.18 -0.87
CA LYS A 511 -16.58 -20.69 -2.13
C LYS A 511 -15.26 -20.02 -2.49
N ASN A 512 -15.14 -18.69 -2.33
CA ASN A 512 -13.97 -17.92 -2.77
C ASN A 512 -12.82 -17.92 -1.75
N VAL A 513 -11.61 -18.32 -2.19
CA VAL A 513 -10.37 -18.37 -1.39
C VAL A 513 -9.99 -17.01 -0.77
N LEU A 514 -10.22 -15.89 -1.46
CA LEU A 514 -9.99 -14.54 -0.89
C LEU A 514 -10.89 -14.30 0.32
N SER A 515 -12.18 -14.66 0.22
CA SER A 515 -13.13 -14.55 1.33
C SER A 515 -12.75 -15.47 2.49
N ARG A 516 -12.38 -16.74 2.21
CA ARG A 516 -11.84 -17.67 3.22
C ARG A 516 -10.65 -17.06 3.96
N ASN A 517 -9.62 -16.63 3.22
CA ASN A 517 -8.38 -16.07 3.77
C ASN A 517 -8.56 -14.73 4.48
N SER A 518 -9.55 -13.94 4.06
CA SER A 518 -9.93 -12.68 4.71
C SER A 518 -10.57 -12.93 6.08
N ASN A 519 -11.44 -13.94 6.21
CA ASN A 519 -12.01 -14.38 7.49
C ASN A 519 -10.95 -15.04 8.38
N VAL A 520 -10.11 -15.93 7.86
CA VAL A 520 -8.97 -16.56 8.59
C VAL A 520 -8.04 -15.50 9.18
N SER A 521 -7.67 -14.47 8.40
CA SER A 521 -6.80 -13.39 8.87
C SER A 521 -7.42 -12.59 10.03
N SER A 522 -8.70 -12.25 9.94
CA SER A 522 -9.38 -11.49 10.99
C SER A 522 -9.73 -12.34 12.22
N THR A 523 -10.00 -13.64 12.04
CA THR A 523 -10.17 -14.57 13.18
C THR A 523 -8.85 -14.75 13.93
N ASN A 524 -7.72 -14.95 13.25
CA ASN A 524 -6.40 -15.03 13.89
C ASN A 524 -6.06 -13.76 14.70
N ALA A 525 -6.40 -12.58 14.18
CA ALA A 525 -6.21 -11.33 14.91
C ALA A 525 -7.11 -11.24 16.17
N VAL A 526 -8.39 -11.62 16.06
CA VAL A 526 -9.31 -11.68 17.20
C VAL A 526 -8.84 -12.66 18.25
N ILE A 527 -8.51 -13.90 17.87
CA ILE A 527 -8.02 -14.92 18.79
C ILE A 527 -6.77 -14.43 19.51
N LYS A 528 -5.77 -13.89 18.78
CA LYS A 528 -4.55 -13.34 19.41
C LYS A 528 -4.85 -12.32 20.51
N HIS A 529 -5.80 -11.42 20.29
CA HIS A 529 -6.18 -10.42 21.29
C HIS A 529 -6.91 -11.04 22.49
N LEU A 530 -7.88 -11.93 22.26
CA LEU A 530 -8.57 -12.66 23.32
C LEU A 530 -7.63 -13.56 24.14
N SER A 531 -6.67 -14.22 23.50
CA SER A 531 -5.68 -15.08 24.18
C SER A 531 -4.74 -14.27 25.06
N ASN A 532 -4.29 -13.09 24.59
CA ASN A 532 -3.45 -12.19 25.39
C ASN A 532 -4.15 -11.71 26.67
N ASP A 533 -5.48 -11.53 26.63
CA ASP A 533 -6.30 -11.15 27.80
C ASP A 533 -6.87 -12.37 28.57
N GLY A 534 -6.39 -13.58 28.25
CA GLY A 534 -6.76 -14.84 28.90
C GLY A 534 -8.23 -15.22 28.76
N VAL A 535 -8.90 -14.79 27.69
CA VAL A 535 -10.32 -15.08 27.42
C VAL A 535 -10.50 -16.40 26.68
N VAL A 536 -9.53 -16.77 25.84
CA VAL A 536 -9.46 -18.06 25.14
C VAL A 536 -8.02 -18.61 25.18
N PRO A 537 -7.78 -19.90 24.89
CA PRO A 537 -6.43 -20.46 24.87
C PRO A 537 -5.55 -19.84 23.78
N VAL A 538 -4.22 -19.92 23.93
CA VAL A 538 -3.27 -19.41 22.92
C VAL A 538 -3.21 -20.38 21.75
N LEU A 539 -3.26 -19.88 20.51
CA LEU A 539 -3.01 -20.73 19.34
C LEU A 539 -1.55 -21.19 19.29
N SER A 540 -1.32 -22.49 19.34
CA SER A 540 -0.02 -23.14 19.10
C SER A 540 0.50 -22.83 17.68
N LEU A 541 -0.40 -22.82 16.69
CA LEU A 541 -0.18 -22.32 15.34
C LEU A 541 -1.37 -21.47 14.89
N PRO A 542 -1.15 -20.33 14.20
CA PRO A 542 -2.26 -19.54 13.65
C PRO A 542 -2.99 -20.32 12.56
N LEU A 543 -4.29 -20.08 12.41
CA LEU A 543 -5.12 -20.70 11.37
C LEU A 543 -4.48 -20.51 9.99
N ILE A 544 -4.20 -21.63 9.32
CA ILE A 544 -3.47 -21.65 8.06
C ILE A 544 -4.38 -21.16 6.94
N LYS A 545 -3.90 -20.15 6.20
CA LYS A 545 -4.58 -19.66 4.99
C LYS A 545 -4.70 -20.77 3.95
N PHE A 546 -5.85 -20.84 3.32
CA PHE A 546 -6.07 -21.65 2.13
C PHE A 546 -5.11 -21.20 1.04
N ARG A 547 -4.48 -22.18 0.37
CA ARG A 547 -3.75 -21.88 -0.86
C ARG A 547 -4.73 -21.28 -1.86
N LYS A 548 -4.33 -20.20 -2.50
CA LYS A 548 -4.85 -19.88 -3.83
C LYS A 548 -4.12 -20.82 -4.78
N ASP A 549 -4.85 -21.41 -5.71
CA ASP A 549 -4.27 -22.04 -6.88
C ASP A 549 -3.77 -20.92 -7.79
N HIS A 550 -2.58 -20.41 -7.46
CA HIS A 550 -1.86 -19.48 -8.30
C HIS A 550 -1.20 -20.29 -9.41
N LYS A 551 -1.71 -20.18 -10.65
CA LYS A 551 -1.00 -20.64 -11.85
C LYS A 551 0.36 -19.95 -12.04
N HIS A 552 0.61 -18.83 -11.37
CA HIS A 552 1.88 -18.09 -11.47
C HIS A 552 2.97 -18.73 -10.60
N HIS A 553 4.07 -19.10 -11.25
CA HIS A 553 5.29 -19.60 -10.61
C HIS A 553 5.90 -18.56 -9.66
N LEU A 554 6.66 -19.02 -8.65
CA LEU A 554 7.40 -18.12 -7.76
C LEU A 554 8.56 -17.47 -8.53
N ARG A 555 8.45 -16.17 -8.81
CA ARG A 555 9.49 -15.38 -9.50
C ARG A 555 10.88 -15.58 -8.89
N SER A 556 11.88 -15.72 -9.75
CA SER A 556 13.30 -15.60 -9.43
C SER A 556 13.72 -14.13 -9.38
N ILE A 557 14.97 -13.88 -9.01
CA ILE A 557 15.54 -12.53 -9.09
C ILE A 557 15.94 -12.13 -10.52
N ALA A 558 16.00 -13.07 -11.47
CA ALA A 558 16.20 -12.74 -12.89
C ALA A 558 14.95 -12.06 -13.47
N GLU A 559 13.75 -12.57 -13.17
CA GLU A 559 12.43 -12.10 -13.66
C GLU A 559 11.98 -10.71 -13.12
N LEU A 560 12.92 -9.84 -12.73
CA LEU A 560 12.66 -8.54 -12.12
C LEU A 560 13.25 -7.40 -12.95
N THR A 561 12.40 -6.42 -13.25
CA THR A 561 12.75 -5.15 -13.92
C THR A 561 12.54 -3.95 -12.98
N PRO A 562 13.27 -2.83 -13.19
CA PRO A 562 12.98 -1.57 -12.52
C PRO A 562 11.55 -1.08 -12.76
N SER A 563 10.99 -0.32 -11.81
CA SER A 563 9.63 0.23 -11.91
C SER A 563 9.58 1.51 -12.77
N SER A 564 9.79 1.38 -14.08
CA SER A 564 9.47 2.33 -15.17
C SER A 564 9.85 3.83 -15.02
N SER A 565 10.76 4.35 -15.87
CA SER A 565 10.69 5.73 -16.44
C SER A 565 11.93 6.17 -17.28
N ARG A 566 12.49 5.31 -18.15
CA ARG A 566 13.49 5.78 -19.14
C ARG A 566 13.08 5.47 -20.58
N LYS A 567 13.29 6.45 -21.46
CA LYS A 567 13.00 6.38 -22.90
C LYS A 567 13.87 5.31 -23.56
N ARG A 568 13.32 4.61 -24.55
CA ARG A 568 14.06 3.66 -25.38
C ARG A 568 15.02 4.41 -26.30
N SER A 569 16.21 3.85 -26.49
CA SER A 569 17.01 4.00 -27.71
C SER A 569 17.05 2.64 -28.39
N GLU A 570 16.78 2.61 -29.69
CA GLU A 570 16.73 1.41 -30.53
C GLU A 570 17.98 1.31 -31.39
N SER A 571 18.38 0.08 -31.74
CA SER A 571 18.78 -0.33 -33.11
C SER A 571 19.49 -1.68 -33.21
N HIS A 572 19.90 -2.32 -32.09
CA HIS A 572 20.63 -3.61 -32.16
C HIS A 572 20.11 -4.71 -31.21
N VAL A 573 19.38 -4.33 -30.15
CA VAL A 573 18.82 -5.28 -29.16
C VAL A 573 17.48 -5.86 -29.62
N ASP A 574 16.73 -5.12 -30.44
CA ASP A 574 15.43 -5.58 -30.92
C ASP A 574 15.55 -6.71 -31.96
N ASP A 575 16.65 -6.84 -32.70
CA ASP A 575 16.88 -7.97 -33.61
C ASP A 575 17.11 -9.28 -32.86
N TYR A 576 17.97 -9.26 -31.82
CA TYR A 576 18.19 -10.45 -30.98
C TYR A 576 16.93 -10.83 -30.19
N LEU A 577 16.12 -9.84 -29.77
CA LEU A 577 14.82 -10.12 -29.14
C LEU A 577 13.77 -10.59 -30.14
N HIS A 578 13.81 -10.10 -31.38
CA HIS A 578 12.95 -10.63 -32.44
C HIS A 578 13.34 -12.08 -32.73
N PHE A 579 14.63 -12.42 -32.75
CA PHE A 579 15.11 -13.79 -32.86
C PHE A 579 14.68 -14.66 -31.66
N ALA A 580 14.93 -14.22 -30.42
CA ALA A 580 14.57 -14.99 -29.23
C ALA A 580 13.04 -15.13 -29.07
N THR A 581 12.27 -14.08 -29.39
CA THR A 581 10.80 -14.11 -29.30
C THR A 581 10.20 -14.89 -30.47
N SER A 582 10.73 -14.80 -31.70
CA SER A 582 10.26 -15.63 -32.81
C SER A 582 10.63 -17.10 -32.63
N MET A 583 11.80 -17.41 -32.04
CA MET A 583 12.17 -18.78 -31.65
C MET A 583 11.24 -19.41 -30.61
N LEU A 584 10.64 -18.58 -29.73
CA LEU A 584 9.64 -19.00 -28.75
C LEU A 584 8.22 -19.07 -29.37
N GLU A 585 7.83 -18.09 -30.18
CA GLU A 585 6.53 -18.08 -30.87
C GLU A 585 6.43 -19.19 -31.94
N GLN A 586 7.50 -19.49 -32.65
CA GLN A 586 7.57 -20.64 -33.56
C GLN A 586 7.40 -21.94 -32.78
N ALA A 587 8.01 -22.11 -31.61
CA ALA A 587 7.80 -23.28 -30.77
C ALA A 587 6.35 -23.39 -30.28
N ALA A 588 5.80 -22.30 -29.72
CA ALA A 588 4.43 -22.27 -29.20
C ALA A 588 3.39 -22.60 -30.28
N LYS A 589 3.57 -22.08 -31.50
CA LYS A 589 2.69 -22.36 -32.66
C LYS A 589 2.81 -23.79 -33.18
N LEU A 590 4.00 -24.42 -33.08
CA LEU A 590 4.23 -25.77 -33.59
C LEU A 590 3.71 -26.87 -32.63
N TYR A 591 3.53 -26.54 -31.35
CA TYR A 591 3.11 -27.49 -30.31
C TYR A 591 1.80 -27.13 -29.58
N GLU A 592 1.06 -26.12 -30.05
CA GLU A 592 -0.21 -25.64 -29.46
C GLU A 592 -0.12 -25.28 -27.95
N VAL A 593 1.07 -24.89 -27.48
CA VAL A 593 1.30 -24.57 -26.06
C VAL A 593 0.88 -23.14 -25.76
N GLU A 594 -0.17 -22.96 -24.94
CA GLU A 594 -0.54 -21.65 -24.38
C GLU A 594 0.56 -21.10 -23.44
N ILE A 595 1.51 -20.35 -24.00
CA ILE A 595 2.40 -19.51 -23.20
C ILE A 595 1.56 -18.36 -22.61
N ALA A 596 1.54 -18.23 -21.29
CA ALA A 596 0.90 -17.11 -20.63
C ALA A 596 1.58 -15.79 -21.03
N SER A 597 0.86 -14.92 -21.72
CA SER A 597 1.39 -13.68 -22.30
C SER A 597 2.06 -12.75 -21.28
N GLU A 598 1.62 -12.78 -20.02
CA GLU A 598 2.25 -12.04 -18.92
C GLU A 598 3.71 -12.49 -18.68
N ASP A 599 3.95 -13.81 -18.60
CA ASP A 599 5.27 -14.36 -18.29
C ASP A 599 6.26 -14.16 -19.45
N GLN A 600 5.79 -14.30 -20.70
CA GLN A 600 6.55 -13.96 -21.91
C GLN A 600 6.94 -12.47 -21.94
N SER A 601 6.00 -11.58 -21.57
CA SER A 601 6.25 -10.14 -21.55
C SER A 601 7.26 -9.71 -20.48
N ASP A 602 7.23 -10.34 -19.30
CA ASP A 602 8.18 -10.03 -18.22
C ASP A 602 9.58 -10.58 -18.54
N PHE A 603 9.68 -11.78 -19.11
CA PHE A 603 10.95 -12.38 -19.54
C PHE A 603 11.62 -11.56 -20.65
N SER A 604 10.93 -11.30 -21.77
CA SER A 604 11.50 -10.52 -22.87
C SER A 604 11.79 -9.06 -22.48
N ARG A 605 11.12 -8.51 -21.46
CA ARG A 605 11.45 -7.17 -20.91
C ARG A 605 12.70 -7.17 -20.04
N VAL A 606 12.92 -8.21 -19.23
CA VAL A 606 14.20 -8.39 -18.51
C VAL A 606 15.34 -8.54 -19.51
N LEU A 607 15.19 -9.49 -20.44
CA LEU A 607 16.23 -9.80 -21.41
C LEU A 607 16.58 -8.55 -22.24
N ARG A 608 15.59 -7.76 -22.69
CA ARG A 608 15.82 -6.47 -23.36
C ARG A 608 16.69 -5.50 -22.55
N LEU A 609 16.42 -5.35 -21.25
CA LEU A 609 17.14 -4.40 -20.41
C LEU A 609 18.58 -4.85 -20.13
N GLU A 610 18.80 -6.15 -19.94
CA GLU A 610 20.14 -6.70 -19.67
C GLU A 610 21.01 -6.73 -20.94
N LEU A 611 20.43 -7.09 -22.10
CA LEU A 611 21.08 -7.01 -23.41
C LEU A 611 21.42 -5.55 -23.83
N GLN A 612 20.76 -4.55 -23.26
CA GLN A 612 21.10 -3.13 -23.45
C GLN A 612 22.32 -2.69 -22.60
N THR A 613 22.73 -3.48 -21.60
CA THR A 613 23.78 -3.10 -20.64
C THR A 613 25.08 -3.89 -20.74
N GLU A 614 25.06 -5.08 -21.34
CA GLU A 614 26.25 -5.94 -21.50
C GLU A 614 26.48 -6.27 -22.99
N GLN A 615 27.74 -6.54 -23.36
CA GLN A 615 28.09 -7.00 -24.71
C GLN A 615 27.87 -8.52 -24.81
N PHE A 616 27.01 -8.95 -25.73
CA PHE A 616 26.75 -10.35 -26.03
C PHE A 616 27.12 -10.65 -27.49
N THR A 617 27.60 -11.86 -27.76
CA THR A 617 27.76 -12.32 -29.14
C THR A 617 26.45 -12.98 -29.61
N ALA A 618 26.10 -12.79 -30.88
CA ALA A 618 24.81 -13.25 -31.43
C ALA A 618 24.61 -14.77 -31.43
N GLY A 619 25.62 -15.56 -31.04
CA GLY A 619 25.56 -17.02 -30.89
C GLY A 619 25.44 -17.52 -29.45
N GLU A 620 25.31 -16.65 -28.44
CA GLU A 620 25.14 -17.11 -27.05
C GLU A 620 23.71 -17.58 -26.76
N ASP A 621 23.59 -18.77 -26.15
CA ASP A 621 22.33 -19.35 -25.70
C ASP A 621 21.63 -18.45 -24.64
N PRO A 622 20.35 -18.07 -24.83
CA PRO A 622 19.56 -17.33 -23.84
C PRO A 622 19.58 -17.91 -22.41
N ALA A 623 19.71 -19.24 -22.24
CA ALA A 623 19.82 -19.83 -20.91
C ALA A 623 21.15 -19.43 -20.21
N ARG A 624 22.25 -19.34 -20.95
CA ARG A 624 23.55 -18.86 -20.42
C ARG A 624 23.50 -17.40 -20.01
N VAL A 625 22.79 -16.55 -20.75
CA VAL A 625 22.54 -15.15 -20.38
C VAL A 625 21.81 -15.08 -19.03
N ILE A 626 20.79 -15.93 -18.82
CA ILE A 626 20.06 -16.00 -17.56
C ILE A 626 20.92 -16.55 -16.41
N ILE A 627 21.80 -17.53 -16.65
CA ILE A 627 22.78 -17.98 -15.65
C ILE A 627 23.68 -16.81 -15.22
N ARG A 628 24.23 -16.03 -16.15
CA ARG A 628 25.05 -14.85 -15.84
C ARG A 628 24.29 -13.82 -14.99
N ILE A 629 23.05 -13.51 -15.34
CA ILE A 629 22.20 -12.58 -14.57
C ILE A 629 21.92 -13.13 -13.15
N LEU A 630 21.63 -14.42 -13.03
CA LEU A 630 21.43 -15.07 -11.73
C LEU A 630 22.70 -15.01 -10.89
N ASP A 631 23.87 -15.31 -11.46
CA ASP A 631 25.15 -15.25 -10.78
C ASP A 631 25.52 -13.84 -10.34
N ARG A 632 25.46 -12.85 -11.24
CA ARG A 632 25.76 -11.44 -10.93
C ARG A 632 24.90 -10.95 -9.76
N ARG A 633 23.58 -11.17 -9.83
CA ARG A 633 22.62 -10.73 -8.81
C ARG A 633 22.74 -11.52 -7.49
N LEU A 634 22.92 -12.84 -7.53
CA LEU A 634 23.12 -13.66 -6.32
C LEU A 634 24.45 -13.31 -5.62
N LYS A 635 25.53 -13.13 -6.39
CA LYS A 635 26.87 -12.78 -5.87
C LYS A 635 26.90 -11.38 -5.26
N ALA A 636 26.17 -10.42 -5.83
CA ALA A 636 26.01 -9.10 -5.23
C ALA A 636 25.33 -9.16 -3.85
N ILE A 637 24.27 -9.97 -3.70
CA ILE A 637 23.59 -10.19 -2.42
C ILE A 637 24.51 -10.91 -1.42
N GLU A 638 25.23 -11.95 -1.86
CA GLU A 638 26.19 -12.68 -1.02
C GLU A 638 27.28 -11.74 -0.49
N THR A 639 27.92 -10.96 -1.37
CA THR A 639 29.02 -10.05 -1.05
C THR A 639 28.58 -8.97 -0.07
N ALA A 640 27.39 -8.39 -0.28
CA ALA A 640 26.83 -7.39 0.62
C ALA A 640 26.47 -7.98 2.00
N ALA A 641 25.94 -9.21 2.05
CA ALA A 641 25.66 -9.90 3.30
C ALA A 641 26.94 -10.27 4.07
N ALA A 642 27.96 -10.79 3.37
CA ALA A 642 29.28 -11.08 3.95
C ALA A 642 29.95 -9.82 4.53
N ARG A 643 29.85 -8.67 3.83
CA ARG A 643 30.33 -7.38 4.31
C ARG A 643 29.66 -6.94 5.62
N ILE A 644 28.35 -7.16 5.76
CA ILE A 644 27.62 -6.89 7.02
C ILE A 644 28.14 -7.80 8.14
N VAL A 645 28.30 -9.10 7.89
CA VAL A 645 28.81 -10.05 8.89
C VAL A 645 30.25 -9.71 9.31
N ALA A 646 31.13 -9.36 8.38
CA ALA A 646 32.50 -8.94 8.67
C ALA A 646 32.55 -7.60 9.45
N SER A 647 31.64 -6.66 9.16
CA SER A 647 31.51 -5.43 9.94
C SER A 647 31.04 -5.72 11.37
N ALA A 648 30.01 -6.54 11.53
CA ALA A 648 29.46 -6.92 12.82
C ALA A 648 30.45 -7.75 13.67
N ARG A 649 31.31 -8.58 13.05
CA ARG A 649 32.44 -9.24 13.72
C ARG A 649 33.37 -8.23 14.37
N ARG A 650 33.89 -7.28 13.59
CA ARG A 650 34.80 -6.23 14.10
C ARG A 650 34.14 -5.40 15.20
N THR A 651 32.87 -5.03 15.05
CA THR A 651 32.12 -4.32 16.10
C THR A 651 32.03 -5.15 17.38
N LEU A 652 31.69 -6.44 17.29
CA LEU A 652 31.60 -7.32 18.47
C LEU A 652 32.99 -7.59 19.10
N GLU A 653 34.05 -7.66 18.30
CA GLU A 653 35.44 -7.81 18.76
C GLU A 653 35.89 -6.55 19.55
N VAL A 654 35.59 -5.34 19.06
CA VAL A 654 35.76 -4.09 19.81
C VAL A 654 34.92 -4.10 21.09
N GLY A 655 33.66 -4.54 21.02
CA GLY A 655 32.79 -4.65 22.19
C GLY A 655 33.30 -5.62 23.26
N ARG A 656 33.92 -6.74 22.86
CA ARG A 656 34.61 -7.69 23.75
C ARG A 656 35.83 -7.07 24.42
N SER A 657 36.63 -6.29 23.68
CA SER A 657 37.77 -5.55 24.23
C SER A 657 37.32 -4.50 25.25
N LEU A 658 36.26 -3.73 24.94
CA LEU A 658 35.66 -2.77 25.86
C LEU A 658 35.11 -3.45 27.12
N LEU A 659 34.36 -4.55 26.98
CA LEU A 659 33.87 -5.34 28.12
C LEU A 659 35.00 -5.85 29.04
N GLY A 660 36.15 -6.23 28.47
CA GLY A 660 37.31 -6.69 29.25
C GLY A 660 37.96 -5.60 30.12
N ARG A 661 37.76 -4.32 29.80
CA ARG A 661 38.27 -3.15 30.57
C ARG A 661 37.17 -2.43 31.37
N GLY A 662 35.92 -2.84 31.22
CA GLY A 662 34.77 -2.17 31.83
C GLY A 662 34.66 -2.46 33.32
N ARG A 663 34.46 -1.41 34.11
CA ARG A 663 34.26 -1.48 35.56
C ARG A 663 32.79 -1.17 35.89
N ASP A 664 32.15 -2.04 36.67
CA ASP A 664 30.81 -1.78 37.20
C ASP A 664 30.91 -0.84 38.43
N PRO A 665 30.04 0.19 38.57
CA PRO A 665 30.07 1.13 39.70
C PRO A 665 29.78 0.53 41.10
N GLY A 666 29.45 -0.76 41.19
CA GLY A 666 29.22 -1.45 42.47
C GLY A 666 28.07 -0.83 43.27
N ALA A 667 28.36 -0.43 44.51
CA ALA A 667 27.39 0.21 45.40
C ALA A 667 26.93 1.60 44.93
N ASP A 668 27.74 2.32 44.14
CA ASP A 668 27.40 3.66 43.64
C ASP A 668 26.31 3.64 42.57
N TRP A 669 26.01 2.47 41.98
CA TRP A 669 24.97 2.31 40.98
C TRP A 669 23.59 2.78 41.47
N GLU A 670 23.23 2.50 42.72
CA GLU A 670 21.95 2.95 43.26
C GLU A 670 21.87 4.47 43.43
N LYS A 671 22.97 5.09 43.89
CA LYS A 671 23.11 6.56 44.03
C LYS A 671 23.00 7.26 42.67
N LEU A 672 23.60 6.67 41.64
CA LEU A 672 23.54 7.17 40.27
C LEU A 672 22.13 7.12 39.68
N LEU A 673 21.30 6.17 40.10
CA LEU A 673 19.92 6.01 39.65
C LEU A 673 18.93 6.88 40.44
N ARG A 674 18.92 6.78 41.77
CA ARG A 674 17.89 7.43 42.63
C ARG A 674 18.15 8.93 42.79
N SER A 675 17.34 9.73 42.10
CA SER A 675 17.45 11.20 42.06
C SER A 675 17.35 11.92 43.42
N THR A 676 16.76 11.27 44.43
CA THR A 676 16.53 11.81 45.78
C THR A 676 17.68 11.57 46.77
N SER A 677 18.70 10.78 46.39
CA SER A 677 19.72 10.29 47.35
C SER A 677 20.97 11.16 47.49
N ILE A 678 21.24 12.03 46.51
CA ILE A 678 22.43 12.90 46.45
C ILE A 678 22.10 14.18 45.67
N ASN A 679 22.80 15.28 45.95
CA ASN A 679 22.62 16.55 45.23
C ASN A 679 22.99 16.39 43.74
N LYS A 680 22.38 17.21 42.89
CA LYS A 680 22.55 17.20 41.42
C LYS A 680 24.02 17.37 41.00
N HIS A 681 24.79 18.17 41.75
CA HIS A 681 26.22 18.38 41.51
C HIS A 681 27.02 17.08 41.75
N ASP A 682 26.87 16.47 42.91
CA ASP A 682 27.63 15.28 43.31
C ASP A 682 27.22 14.07 42.46
N ARG A 683 25.94 13.98 42.09
CA ARG A 683 25.45 13.02 41.10
C ARG A 683 26.12 13.21 39.74
N LEU A 684 26.38 14.45 39.31
CA LEU A 684 27.08 14.73 38.05
C LEU A 684 28.56 14.34 38.14
N ALA A 685 29.23 14.65 39.25
CA ALA A 685 30.62 14.28 39.51
C ALA A 685 30.80 12.75 39.52
N LEU A 686 30.02 12.04 40.34
CA LEU A 686 30.00 10.57 40.43
C LEU A 686 29.65 9.92 39.08
N MET A 687 28.74 10.52 38.32
CA MET A 687 28.37 10.08 36.98
C MET A 687 29.51 10.27 35.98
N ARG A 688 30.34 11.31 36.08
CA ARG A 688 31.49 11.51 35.20
C ARG A 688 32.75 10.74 35.63
N GLN A 689 32.88 10.42 36.92
CA GLN A 689 33.87 9.46 37.43
C GLN A 689 33.65 8.07 36.83
N HIS A 690 32.41 7.56 36.88
CA HIS A 690 32.07 6.22 36.37
C HIS A 690 31.76 6.19 34.86
N PHE A 691 31.27 7.28 34.28
CA PHE A 691 30.91 7.40 32.86
C PHE A 691 31.48 8.72 32.27
N PRO A 692 32.81 8.79 32.05
CA PRO A 692 33.46 9.97 31.48
C PRO A 692 32.93 10.28 30.08
N SER A 693 32.81 11.58 29.78
CA SER A 693 32.42 12.11 28.47
C SER A 693 33.38 13.19 28.02
N GLY A 694 33.65 13.29 26.73
CA GLY A 694 34.52 14.29 26.14
C GLY A 694 35.66 13.64 25.35
N SER A 695 36.59 14.47 24.90
CA SER A 695 37.73 14.08 24.05
C SER A 695 38.79 13.23 24.75
N THR A 696 38.83 13.19 26.09
CA THR A 696 39.89 12.50 26.84
C THR A 696 39.73 10.97 26.89
N HIS A 697 38.60 10.43 27.35
CA HIS A 697 38.42 8.97 27.50
C HIS A 697 36.97 8.45 27.22
N PRO A 698 36.41 8.65 26.02
CA PRO A 698 35.06 8.18 25.69
C PRO A 698 34.93 6.65 25.79
N ASP A 699 35.96 5.91 25.35
CA ASP A 699 36.01 4.44 25.37
C ASP A 699 35.83 3.84 26.77
N GLN A 700 36.34 4.48 27.82
CA GLN A 700 36.20 3.96 29.18
C GLN A 700 34.77 4.13 29.71
N GLY A 701 34.10 5.25 29.34
CA GLY A 701 32.69 5.46 29.64
C GLY A 701 31.79 4.44 28.93
N ILE A 702 32.12 4.10 27.69
CA ILE A 702 31.46 3.01 26.96
C ILE A 702 31.75 1.66 27.62
N ALA A 703 33.01 1.34 27.92
CA ALA A 703 33.41 0.09 28.56
C ALA A 703 32.66 -0.18 29.88
N ASN A 704 32.61 0.82 30.77
CA ASN A 704 31.89 0.74 32.03
C ASN A 704 30.37 0.55 31.80
N LEU A 705 29.79 1.26 30.84
CA LEU A 705 28.37 1.12 30.49
C LEU A 705 28.03 -0.28 29.95
N LEU A 706 28.87 -0.82 29.07
CA LEU A 706 28.72 -2.17 28.54
C LEU A 706 28.85 -3.23 29.64
N ALA A 707 29.79 -3.06 30.58
CA ALA A 707 29.97 -3.96 31.72
C ALA A 707 28.71 -4.00 32.61
N VAL A 708 28.14 -2.83 32.95
CA VAL A 708 26.87 -2.74 33.70
C VAL A 708 25.73 -3.45 32.96
N VAL A 709 25.61 -3.27 31.63
CA VAL A 709 24.58 -3.96 30.84
C VAL A 709 24.79 -5.48 30.79
N ALA A 710 26.03 -5.94 30.64
CA ALA A 710 26.36 -7.36 30.63
C ALA A 710 26.05 -8.02 31.99
N GLN A 711 26.50 -7.42 33.09
CA GLN A 711 26.38 -7.97 34.44
C GLN A 711 24.95 -7.86 35.02
N ARG A 712 24.33 -6.68 34.93
CA ARG A 712 23.04 -6.39 35.61
C ARG A 712 21.80 -6.60 34.73
N TYR A 713 21.97 -6.59 33.40
CA TYR A 713 20.86 -6.65 32.43
C TYR A 713 21.01 -7.76 31.38
N GLY A 714 21.92 -8.72 31.60
CA GLY A 714 22.04 -9.93 30.78
C GLY A 714 22.33 -9.65 29.30
N TYR A 715 23.24 -8.70 29.02
CA TYR A 715 23.62 -8.25 27.67
C TYR A 715 22.49 -7.55 26.87
N LEU A 716 21.35 -7.24 27.50
CA LEU A 716 20.24 -6.53 26.86
C LEU A 716 20.26 -5.05 27.26
N TYR A 717 20.51 -4.14 26.31
CA TYR A 717 20.58 -2.71 26.62
C TYR A 717 19.20 -2.16 27.07
N PRO A 718 19.07 -1.62 28.31
CA PRO A 718 17.78 -1.18 28.82
C PRO A 718 17.22 0.01 28.03
N THR A 719 15.90 0.03 27.84
CA THR A 719 15.21 1.14 27.17
C THR A 719 14.06 1.69 28.01
N TYR A 720 13.78 2.98 27.87
CA TYR A 720 12.82 3.74 28.67
C TYR A 720 11.44 3.09 28.83
N ARG A 721 10.94 2.40 27.80
CA ARG A 721 9.61 1.76 27.79
C ARG A 721 9.51 0.47 28.60
N VAL A 722 10.64 -0.16 28.94
CA VAL A 722 10.65 -1.43 29.70
C VAL A 722 10.73 -1.16 31.20
N SER A 723 11.35 -0.05 31.56
CA SER A 723 11.71 0.28 32.94
C SER A 723 10.82 1.37 33.56
N HIS A 724 10.21 2.26 32.76
CA HIS A 724 9.33 3.35 33.22
C HIS A 724 9.86 4.21 34.40
N SER A 725 11.18 4.21 34.60
CA SER A 725 11.86 4.69 35.80
C SER A 725 13.18 5.39 35.46
N ASP A 726 13.85 5.93 36.48
CA ASP A 726 15.15 6.61 36.40
C ASP A 726 16.21 5.78 35.64
N VAL A 727 16.15 4.44 35.74
CA VAL A 727 16.98 3.49 34.97
C VAL A 727 16.87 3.73 33.47
N GLY A 728 15.63 3.80 32.96
CA GLY A 728 15.37 4.00 31.55
C GLY A 728 15.87 5.36 31.06
N GLN A 729 15.73 6.41 31.88
CA GLN A 729 16.25 7.73 31.56
C GLN A 729 17.78 7.77 31.54
N PHE A 730 18.44 7.11 32.51
CA PHE A 730 19.90 7.01 32.57
C PHE A 730 20.46 6.37 31.29
N PHE A 731 19.96 5.18 30.91
CA PHE A 731 20.43 4.48 29.72
C PHE A 731 20.11 5.22 28.42
N SER A 732 18.98 5.94 28.34
CA SER A 732 18.67 6.79 27.18
C SER A 732 19.61 8.00 27.07
N LYS A 733 19.97 8.66 28.19
CA LYS A 733 20.93 9.78 28.18
C LYS A 733 22.35 9.31 27.83
N ARG A 734 22.82 8.21 28.41
CA ARG A 734 24.12 7.62 28.05
C ARG A 734 24.18 7.13 26.60
N ALA A 735 23.08 6.57 26.09
CA ALA A 735 23.01 6.21 24.68
C ALA A 735 23.14 7.44 23.75
N LEU A 736 22.57 8.59 24.12
CA LEU A 736 22.72 9.82 23.33
C LEU A 736 24.18 10.30 23.30
N GLU A 737 24.91 10.18 24.41
CA GLU A 737 26.33 10.58 24.51
C GLU A 737 27.28 9.65 23.74
N TYR A 738 26.97 8.34 23.67
CA TYR A 738 27.89 7.31 23.12
C TYR A 738 27.41 6.66 21.82
N GLY A 739 26.87 7.44 20.87
CA GLY A 739 26.57 6.97 19.51
C GLY A 739 25.31 6.10 19.34
N GLY A 740 24.47 6.00 20.38
CA GLY A 740 23.11 5.45 20.29
C GLY A 740 22.95 3.99 20.72
N VAL A 741 21.72 3.64 21.12
CA VAL A 741 21.34 2.31 21.63
C VAL A 741 21.71 1.17 20.67
N ARG A 742 21.61 1.39 19.35
CA ARG A 742 21.92 0.36 18.33
C ARG A 742 23.41 0.00 18.33
N LEU A 743 24.28 1.00 18.38
CA LEU A 743 25.73 0.80 18.41
C LEU A 743 26.12 0.08 19.71
N LEU A 744 25.66 0.60 20.85
CA LEU A 744 25.94 0.01 22.17
C LEU A 744 25.44 -1.44 22.29
N GLN A 745 24.25 -1.77 21.76
CA GLN A 745 23.77 -3.16 21.71
C GLN A 745 24.63 -4.04 20.80
N SER A 746 25.17 -3.51 19.69
CA SER A 746 26.02 -4.26 18.77
C SER A 746 27.41 -4.59 19.31
N TYR A 747 27.90 -3.84 20.31
CA TYR A 747 29.09 -4.21 21.10
C TYR A 747 28.84 -5.40 22.04
N LEU A 748 27.59 -5.63 22.46
CA LEU A 748 27.23 -6.73 23.37
C LEU A 748 26.87 -8.02 22.63
N THR A 749 26.15 -7.90 21.51
CA THR A 749 25.53 -9.02 20.80
C THR A 749 25.36 -8.72 19.31
N PRO A 750 25.40 -9.72 18.41
CA PRO A 750 25.06 -9.54 16.99
C PRO A 750 23.72 -8.81 16.79
N SER A 751 23.71 -7.84 15.88
CA SER A 751 22.51 -7.06 15.53
C SER A 751 21.50 -7.90 14.73
N SER A 752 20.23 -7.48 14.69
CA SER A 752 19.20 -8.11 13.84
C SER A 752 19.61 -8.15 12.36
N GLU A 753 20.33 -7.12 11.91
CA GLU A 753 20.93 -7.00 10.58
C GLU A 753 22.00 -8.07 10.34
N ALA A 754 22.95 -8.27 11.25
CA ALA A 754 24.00 -9.27 11.13
C ALA A 754 23.47 -10.72 11.18
N VAL A 755 22.49 -10.98 12.05
CA VAL A 755 21.80 -12.28 12.13
C VAL A 755 21.00 -12.54 10.84
N SER A 756 20.34 -11.52 10.29
CA SER A 756 19.63 -11.61 9.02
C SER A 756 20.57 -11.80 7.82
N ALA A 757 21.72 -11.12 7.79
CA ALA A 757 22.73 -11.30 6.75
C ALA A 757 23.31 -12.72 6.77
N THR A 758 23.59 -13.28 7.95
CA THR A 758 24.03 -14.67 8.10
C THR A 758 22.97 -15.66 7.62
N LEU A 759 21.70 -15.41 7.92
CA LEU A 759 20.58 -16.21 7.40
C LEU A 759 20.48 -16.10 5.87
N THR A 760 20.70 -14.92 5.28
CA THR A 760 20.75 -14.73 3.83
C THR A 760 21.87 -15.56 3.21
N LEU A 761 23.08 -15.54 3.76
CA LEU A 761 24.21 -16.37 3.30
C LEU A 761 23.86 -17.87 3.33
N TYR A 762 23.27 -18.36 4.43
CA TYR A 762 22.79 -19.75 4.50
C TYR A 762 21.73 -20.07 3.45
N LEU A 763 20.76 -19.18 3.22
CA LEU A 763 19.70 -19.40 2.23
C LEU A 763 20.22 -19.36 0.79
N LEU A 764 21.26 -18.56 0.50
CA LEU A 764 21.97 -18.54 -0.77
C LEU A 764 22.72 -19.84 -1.02
N ALA A 765 23.48 -20.32 -0.02
CA ALA A 765 24.31 -21.51 -0.16
C ALA A 765 23.50 -22.83 -0.17
N SER A 766 22.40 -22.92 0.60
CA SER A 766 21.62 -24.16 0.75
C SER A 766 20.38 -24.27 -0.15
N GLY A 767 19.95 -23.18 -0.79
CA GLY A 767 18.64 -23.12 -1.46
C GLY A 767 17.44 -23.36 -0.53
N SER A 768 17.63 -23.37 0.79
CA SER A 768 16.58 -23.70 1.77
C SER A 768 15.39 -22.74 1.76
N ASN A 769 14.25 -23.19 2.29
CA ASN A 769 13.13 -22.27 2.55
C ASN A 769 13.43 -21.42 3.80
N ILE A 770 13.02 -20.15 3.79
CA ILE A 770 13.19 -19.19 4.89
C ILE A 770 12.68 -19.75 6.23
N SER A 771 11.57 -20.49 6.24
CA SER A 771 11.04 -21.05 7.49
C SER A 771 11.92 -22.15 8.08
N VAL A 772 12.60 -22.92 7.23
CA VAL A 772 13.58 -23.94 7.64
C VAL A 772 14.86 -23.26 8.13
N GLY A 773 15.40 -22.31 7.35
CA GLY A 773 16.62 -21.58 7.72
C GLY A 773 16.47 -20.82 9.03
N ARG A 774 15.35 -20.13 9.27
CA ARG A 774 15.08 -19.47 10.55
C ARG A 774 15.00 -20.45 11.72
N GLY A 775 14.43 -21.64 11.50
CA GLY A 775 14.23 -22.68 12.51
C GLY A 775 15.41 -23.63 12.71
N LEU A 776 16.62 -23.30 12.21
CA LEU A 776 17.82 -24.08 12.53
C LEU A 776 18.14 -23.98 14.02
N TYR A 777 18.44 -25.12 14.64
CA TYR A 777 18.91 -25.19 16.01
C TYR A 777 20.40 -24.81 16.13
N HIS A 778 20.88 -24.55 17.34
CA HIS A 778 22.26 -24.13 17.64
C HIS A 778 23.29 -25.22 17.29
N ASP A 779 22.90 -26.48 17.45
CA ASP A 779 23.64 -27.71 17.15
C ASP A 779 23.51 -28.15 15.68
N CYS A 780 22.84 -27.38 14.81
CA CYS A 780 22.61 -27.74 13.39
C CYS A 780 23.85 -27.98 12.52
N LEU A 781 25.07 -27.76 13.02
CA LEU A 781 26.31 -27.96 12.28
C LEU A 781 26.96 -29.27 12.73
N GLU A 782 26.94 -30.26 11.86
CA GLU A 782 27.55 -31.58 11.98
C GLU A 782 28.79 -31.67 11.06
N THR A 783 29.72 -32.56 11.38
CA THR A 783 30.80 -32.96 10.46
C THR A 783 30.22 -33.71 9.26
N SER A 784 30.65 -33.38 8.04
CA SER A 784 30.33 -34.16 6.84
C SER A 784 31.26 -35.38 6.72
N GLU A 785 30.82 -36.38 5.94
CA GLU A 785 31.70 -37.44 5.43
C GLU A 785 32.65 -36.91 4.36
N GLU A 786 32.26 -35.84 3.66
CA GLU A 786 33.08 -35.13 2.67
C GLU A 786 34.12 -34.22 3.37
N PRO A 787 35.43 -34.39 3.10
CA PRO A 787 36.47 -33.53 3.68
C PRO A 787 36.23 -32.05 3.40
N HIS A 788 36.55 -31.21 4.39
CA HIS A 788 36.37 -29.75 4.35
C HIS A 788 34.92 -29.25 4.17
N HIS A 789 33.92 -30.10 4.42
CA HIS A 789 32.52 -29.73 4.39
C HIS A 789 31.84 -29.91 5.76
N SER A 790 30.94 -28.98 6.09
CA SER A 790 30.00 -29.07 7.21
C SER A 790 28.62 -29.50 6.69
N LYS A 791 27.99 -30.44 7.38
CA LYS A 791 26.59 -30.82 7.15
C LYS A 791 25.68 -29.95 8.03
N VAL A 792 24.70 -29.29 7.43
CA VAL A 792 23.75 -28.40 8.12
C VAL A 792 22.37 -29.04 8.22
N THR A 793 21.94 -29.48 9.39
CA THR A 793 20.66 -30.18 9.60
C THR A 793 19.55 -29.26 10.14
N GLY A 794 18.36 -29.33 9.54
CA GLY A 794 17.16 -28.59 9.94
C GLY A 794 15.87 -29.39 9.73
N TYR A 795 14.75 -28.93 10.33
CA TYR A 795 13.51 -29.73 10.40
C TYR A 795 12.31 -29.01 9.74
N LYS A 796 11.62 -29.69 8.80
CA LYS A 796 10.35 -29.18 8.20
C LYS A 796 9.17 -29.50 9.14
N SER A 797 8.78 -28.58 10.02
CA SER A 797 7.60 -28.74 10.91
C SER A 797 6.33 -29.10 10.12
N ARG A 798 6.14 -28.52 8.93
CA ARG A 798 5.01 -28.79 8.02
C ARG A 798 5.01 -30.17 7.35
N ALA A 799 6.11 -30.93 7.44
CA ALA A 799 6.28 -32.25 6.85
C ALA A 799 6.54 -33.29 7.95
N ARG A 800 5.75 -33.23 9.03
CA ARG A 800 5.87 -34.10 10.22
C ARG A 800 7.28 -34.14 10.83
N GLY A 801 8.03 -33.03 10.72
CA GLY A 801 9.40 -32.96 11.25
C GLY A 801 10.47 -33.64 10.40
N LYS A 802 10.21 -34.02 9.14
CA LYS A 802 11.25 -34.62 8.28
C LYS A 802 12.54 -33.78 8.28
N PRO A 803 13.71 -34.36 8.59
CA PRO A 803 14.98 -33.66 8.54
C PRO A 803 15.36 -33.31 7.10
N ILE A 804 16.13 -32.25 6.98
CA ILE A 804 16.74 -31.71 5.77
C ILE A 804 18.18 -31.46 6.14
N PHE A 805 19.10 -31.79 5.24
CA PHE A 805 20.49 -31.44 5.41
C PHE A 805 21.01 -30.67 4.20
N SER A 806 22.05 -29.89 4.38
CA SER A 806 22.79 -29.27 3.28
C SER A 806 24.28 -29.42 3.56
N ILE A 807 25.02 -30.02 2.64
CA ILE A 807 26.47 -30.14 2.74
C ILE A 807 27.07 -28.88 2.13
N LEU A 808 27.86 -28.14 2.89
CA LEU A 808 28.40 -26.83 2.53
C LEU A 808 29.89 -26.76 2.90
N GLU A 809 30.71 -26.13 2.06
CA GLU A 809 32.14 -25.93 2.34
C GLU A 809 32.39 -25.22 3.68
N ASP A 810 33.35 -25.70 4.46
CA ASP A 810 33.74 -25.13 5.76
C ASP A 810 34.23 -23.68 5.67
N ARG A 811 34.85 -23.33 4.54
CA ARG A 811 35.38 -21.99 4.24
C ARG A 811 34.31 -21.05 3.67
N GLY A 812 33.13 -21.57 3.32
CA GLY A 812 32.03 -20.79 2.76
C GLY A 812 31.49 -19.75 3.75
N GLN A 813 31.12 -18.58 3.23
CA GLN A 813 30.65 -17.44 4.05
C GLN A 813 29.45 -17.79 4.94
N ALA A 814 28.58 -18.70 4.48
CA ALA A 814 27.48 -19.25 5.27
C ALA A 814 27.97 -19.97 6.54
N ILE A 815 28.88 -20.95 6.40
CA ILE A 815 29.41 -21.74 7.53
C ILE A 815 30.24 -20.86 8.47
N VAL A 816 31.09 -19.98 7.92
CA VAL A 816 31.88 -19.02 8.72
C VAL A 816 30.96 -18.11 9.54
N GLY A 817 29.91 -17.55 8.94
CA GLY A 817 28.93 -16.71 9.62
C GLY A 817 28.14 -17.48 10.69
N MET A 818 27.72 -18.72 10.41
CA MET A 818 27.00 -19.57 11.37
C MET A 818 27.88 -19.97 12.57
N LYS A 819 29.13 -20.40 12.32
CA LYS A 819 30.11 -20.70 13.38
C LYS A 819 30.38 -19.46 14.25
N TRP A 820 30.50 -18.27 13.64
CA TRP A 820 30.59 -17.01 14.38
C TRP A 820 29.34 -16.72 15.23
N LEU A 821 28.12 -16.87 14.70
CA LEU A 821 26.90 -16.64 15.48
C LEU A 821 26.76 -17.59 16.69
N LYS A 822 27.17 -18.86 16.56
CA LYS A 822 27.22 -19.82 17.68
C LYS A 822 28.10 -19.27 18.82
N GLN A 823 29.34 -18.89 18.49
CA GLN A 823 30.30 -18.32 19.44
C GLN A 823 29.88 -16.94 20.00
N ALA A 824 29.24 -16.10 19.18
CA ALA A 824 28.83 -14.76 19.56
C ALA A 824 27.69 -14.76 20.60
N PHE A 825 26.77 -15.74 20.52
CA PHE A 825 25.63 -15.85 21.44
C PHE A 825 25.86 -16.81 22.62
N GLU A 826 27.00 -17.48 22.72
CA GLU A 826 27.24 -18.53 23.73
C GLU A 826 26.96 -18.08 25.18
N LYS A 827 27.46 -16.91 25.57
CA LYS A 827 27.21 -16.33 26.91
C LYS A 827 25.74 -15.92 27.11
N VAL A 828 25.09 -15.43 26.06
CA VAL A 828 23.68 -14.97 26.09
C VAL A 828 22.73 -16.15 26.22
N ARG A 829 23.01 -17.28 25.56
CA ARG A 829 22.18 -18.50 25.60
C ARG A 829 21.96 -19.03 27.02
N ARG A 830 22.96 -18.89 27.90
CA ARG A 830 22.87 -19.27 29.32
C ARG A 830 21.82 -18.47 30.11
N ILE A 831 21.37 -17.34 29.57
CA ILE A 831 20.41 -16.39 30.18
C ILE A 831 19.00 -16.53 29.57
N ILE A 832 18.90 -17.01 28.32
CA ILE A 832 17.62 -17.19 27.61
C ILE A 832 16.87 -18.38 28.20
N LYS A 833 15.62 -18.17 28.64
CA LYS A 833 14.74 -19.22 29.16
C LYS A 833 13.80 -19.77 28.07
N GLY A 834 13.58 -21.08 28.08
CA GLY A 834 12.62 -21.75 27.20
C GLY A 834 13.14 -22.15 25.81
N PRO A 835 12.27 -22.64 24.91
CA PRO A 835 12.66 -23.32 23.65
C PRO A 835 13.31 -22.42 22.60
N GLN A 836 13.45 -21.12 22.88
CA GLN A 836 14.15 -20.17 22.03
C GLN A 836 15.67 -20.23 22.23
N ALA A 837 16.13 -20.74 23.39
CA ALA A 837 17.56 -20.89 23.70
C ALA A 837 18.29 -21.89 22.78
N SER A 838 17.56 -22.83 22.17
CA SER A 838 18.11 -23.79 21.21
C SER A 838 18.15 -23.28 19.77
N GLN A 839 17.56 -22.12 19.43
CA GLN A 839 17.51 -21.62 18.05
C GLN A 839 18.82 -20.91 17.64
N LEU A 840 19.34 -21.14 16.43
CA LEU A 840 20.57 -20.47 15.96
C LEU A 840 20.35 -18.97 15.76
N PHE A 841 19.34 -18.60 14.97
CA PHE A 841 19.05 -17.22 14.58
C PHE A 841 18.17 -16.48 15.61
N ILE A 842 18.76 -16.13 16.74
CA ILE A 842 18.14 -15.29 17.78
C ILE A 842 18.52 -13.81 17.62
N CYS A 843 17.62 -12.91 18.00
CA CYS A 843 17.86 -11.47 18.03
C CYS A 843 17.12 -10.80 19.19
N ASN A 844 17.57 -9.60 19.60
CA ASN A 844 16.81 -8.75 20.51
C ASN A 844 15.44 -8.43 19.88
N GLY A 845 14.36 -8.81 20.57
CA GLY A 845 12.98 -8.69 20.07
C GLY A 845 12.43 -7.28 19.98
N GLY A 846 13.15 -6.30 20.53
CA GLY A 846 12.70 -4.93 20.69
C GLY A 846 11.65 -4.78 21.80
N LYS A 847 11.38 -3.54 22.22
CA LYS A 847 10.35 -3.18 23.22
C LYS A 847 10.40 -3.91 24.59
N GLY A 848 11.46 -4.65 24.90
CA GLY A 848 11.59 -5.43 26.13
C GLY A 848 11.26 -6.92 26.01
N ASP A 849 10.96 -7.43 24.81
CA ASP A 849 10.65 -8.87 24.56
C ASP A 849 11.83 -9.84 24.84
N GLY A 850 12.98 -9.36 25.31
CA GLY A 850 14.20 -10.16 25.49
C GLY A 850 14.83 -10.61 24.16
N PHE A 851 15.63 -11.67 24.19
CA PHE A 851 16.12 -12.33 22.99
C PHE A 851 15.10 -13.38 22.53
N LYS A 852 14.70 -13.32 21.25
CA LYS A 852 13.76 -14.26 20.64
C LYS A 852 14.23 -14.73 19.27
N LEU A 853 13.59 -15.79 18.77
CA LEU A 853 13.77 -16.25 17.38
C LEU A 853 13.54 -15.10 16.39
N LEU A 854 14.43 -14.94 15.41
CA LEU A 854 14.33 -13.93 14.36
C LEU A 854 12.96 -14.00 13.67
N GLU A 855 12.12 -12.97 13.84
CA GLU A 855 10.77 -12.94 13.29
C GLU A 855 10.78 -12.65 11.77
N GLU A 856 9.81 -13.21 11.03
CA GLU A 856 9.82 -13.16 9.56
C GLU A 856 9.76 -11.72 9.01
N TRP A 857 8.99 -10.85 9.67
CA TRP A 857 8.87 -9.45 9.27
C TRP A 857 10.15 -8.66 9.60
N THR A 858 10.88 -9.03 10.65
CA THR A 858 12.21 -8.48 10.95
C THR A 858 13.18 -8.87 9.85
N TYR A 859 13.29 -10.17 9.55
CA TYR A 859 14.13 -10.66 8.46
C TYR A 859 13.80 -10.00 7.10
N ARG A 860 12.51 -9.91 6.73
CA ARG A 860 12.08 -9.19 5.51
C ARG A 860 12.46 -7.71 5.52
N SER A 861 12.45 -7.05 6.69
CA SER A 861 12.84 -5.64 6.82
C SER A 861 14.36 -5.43 6.70
N GLU A 862 15.16 -6.31 7.31
CA GLU A 862 16.62 -6.28 7.17
C GLU A 862 17.06 -6.65 5.75
N PHE A 863 16.47 -7.70 5.16
CA PHE A 863 16.75 -8.06 3.78
C PHE A 863 16.40 -6.94 2.80
N LYS A 864 15.29 -6.20 3.02
CA LYS A 864 14.98 -5.02 2.19
C LYS A 864 16.04 -3.91 2.34
N ARG A 865 16.62 -3.72 3.54
CA ARG A 865 17.75 -2.80 3.73
C ARG A 865 19.02 -3.27 3.02
N LEU A 866 19.33 -4.57 3.10
CA LEU A 866 20.44 -5.20 2.38
C LEU A 866 20.33 -4.96 0.87
N ILE A 867 19.18 -5.27 0.25
CA ILE A 867 18.94 -5.02 -1.18
C ILE A 867 19.05 -3.54 -1.53
N ALA A 868 18.49 -2.64 -0.72
CA ALA A 868 18.60 -1.20 -0.94
C ALA A 868 20.05 -0.66 -0.82
N SER A 869 20.97 -1.41 -0.20
CA SER A 869 22.39 -1.06 -0.11
C SER A 869 23.23 -1.49 -1.32
N ILE A 870 22.62 -2.18 -2.29
CA ILE A 870 23.25 -2.67 -3.51
C ILE A 870 22.69 -1.85 -4.67
N PRO A 871 23.47 -0.93 -5.29
CA PRO A 871 22.93 0.00 -6.29
C PRO A 871 22.15 -0.67 -7.42
N GLU A 872 22.71 -1.71 -8.04
CA GLU A 872 22.10 -2.49 -9.12
C GLU A 872 20.74 -3.11 -8.75
N LEU A 873 20.56 -3.50 -7.48
CA LEU A 873 19.37 -4.21 -7.01
C LEU A 873 18.37 -3.30 -6.28
N SER A 874 18.75 -2.05 -5.99
CA SER A 874 18.00 -1.12 -5.16
C SER A 874 16.62 -0.73 -5.74
N GLU A 875 16.53 -0.67 -7.07
CA GLU A 875 15.28 -0.40 -7.81
C GLU A 875 14.43 -1.67 -8.05
N LEU A 876 15.01 -2.85 -7.85
CA LEU A 876 14.35 -4.13 -8.06
C LEU A 876 13.53 -4.50 -6.82
N ARG A 877 12.29 -4.97 -7.04
CA ARG A 877 11.38 -5.36 -5.94
C ARG A 877 11.70 -6.76 -5.39
N ILE A 878 12.97 -7.02 -5.09
CA ILE A 878 13.46 -8.32 -4.59
C ILE A 878 12.85 -8.61 -3.22
N THR A 879 12.42 -9.86 -3.03
CA THR A 879 11.94 -10.38 -1.75
C THR A 879 12.69 -11.66 -1.39
N PRO A 880 12.85 -12.00 -0.10
CA PRO A 880 13.57 -13.22 0.30
C PRO A 880 13.01 -14.52 -0.30
N ASN A 881 11.72 -14.55 -0.65
CA ASN A 881 11.07 -15.72 -1.26
C ASN A 881 11.59 -16.02 -2.67
N MET A 882 12.25 -15.06 -3.34
CA MET A 882 12.78 -15.20 -4.69
C MET A 882 14.16 -15.88 -4.72
N LEU A 883 14.88 -15.96 -3.58
CA LEU A 883 16.20 -16.60 -3.51
C LEU A 883 16.14 -18.07 -3.91
N ARG A 884 15.26 -18.87 -3.28
CA ARG A 884 15.12 -20.29 -3.58
C ARG A 884 14.73 -20.58 -5.04
N PRO A 885 13.70 -19.95 -5.64
CA PRO A 885 13.43 -20.09 -7.07
C PRO A 885 14.65 -19.75 -7.96
N SER A 886 15.47 -18.79 -7.56
CA SER A 886 16.67 -18.40 -8.32
C SER A 886 17.76 -19.46 -8.28
N ILE A 887 18.04 -20.01 -7.09
CA ILE A 887 19.06 -21.05 -6.88
C ILE A 887 18.66 -22.36 -7.57
N LEU A 888 17.38 -22.76 -7.46
CA LEU A 888 16.88 -23.97 -8.09
C LEU A 888 16.79 -23.85 -9.62
N LEU A 889 16.40 -22.67 -10.14
CA LEU A 889 16.46 -22.38 -11.57
C LEU A 889 17.91 -22.43 -12.06
N LYS A 890 18.84 -21.75 -11.38
CA LYS A 890 20.27 -21.75 -11.74
C LYS A 890 20.80 -23.18 -11.87
N ALA A 891 20.61 -24.02 -10.85
CA ALA A 891 21.06 -25.40 -10.85
C ALA A 891 20.44 -26.27 -11.96
N ALA A 892 19.22 -25.97 -12.41
CA ALA A 892 18.59 -26.68 -13.53
C ALA A 892 19.13 -26.20 -14.90
N LEU A 893 19.49 -24.91 -15.02
CA LEU A 893 20.09 -24.36 -16.25
C LEU A 893 21.57 -24.75 -16.39
N GLU A 894 22.34 -24.79 -15.29
CA GLU A 894 23.73 -25.27 -15.25
C GLU A 894 23.90 -26.75 -15.63
N THR A 895 22.81 -27.50 -15.69
CA THR A 895 22.80 -28.93 -16.04
C THR A 895 21.99 -29.22 -17.30
N ASP A 896 21.94 -28.25 -18.23
CA ASP A 896 21.28 -28.33 -19.53
C ASP A 896 19.80 -28.76 -19.45
N GLY A 897 19.07 -28.26 -18.44
CA GLY A 897 17.66 -28.57 -18.21
C GLY A 897 17.40 -29.86 -17.41
N ARG A 898 18.43 -30.47 -16.79
CA ARG A 898 18.28 -31.68 -15.96
C ARG A 898 17.86 -31.33 -14.52
N THR A 899 16.67 -31.77 -14.12
CA THR A 899 16.10 -31.42 -12.80
C THR A 899 16.79 -32.08 -11.60
N ARG A 900 17.60 -33.14 -11.77
CA ARG A 900 18.18 -33.93 -10.66
C ARG A 900 18.96 -33.09 -9.64
N LEU A 901 19.77 -32.14 -10.08
CA LEU A 901 20.55 -31.27 -9.17
C LEU A 901 19.62 -30.32 -8.39
N SER A 902 18.67 -29.68 -9.07
CA SER A 902 17.66 -28.82 -8.42
C SER A 902 16.75 -29.60 -7.44
N ILE A 903 16.42 -30.86 -7.74
CA ILE A 903 15.67 -31.76 -6.85
C ILE A 903 16.50 -32.09 -5.59
N ALA A 904 17.80 -32.38 -5.76
CA ALA A 904 18.72 -32.68 -4.66
C ALA A 904 18.92 -31.48 -3.72
N ILE A 905 19.23 -30.30 -4.26
CA ILE A 905 19.33 -29.04 -3.48
C ILE A 905 17.98 -28.71 -2.83
N GLY A 906 16.88 -28.93 -3.55
CA GLY A 906 15.54 -28.60 -3.08
C GLY A 906 15.01 -29.52 -1.97
N GLN A 907 15.45 -30.78 -1.93
CA GLN A 907 14.93 -31.85 -1.06
C GLN A 907 13.40 -31.90 -1.04
N HIS A 908 12.84 -32.08 -2.24
CA HIS A 908 11.42 -32.18 -2.54
C HIS A 908 11.17 -33.07 -3.77
N THR A 909 9.93 -33.51 -3.95
CA THR A 909 9.49 -34.27 -5.13
C THR A 909 9.53 -33.42 -6.41
N GLU A 910 9.52 -34.09 -7.56
CA GLU A 910 9.61 -33.47 -8.88
C GLU A 910 8.51 -32.44 -9.15
N ASN A 911 7.25 -32.73 -8.82
CA ASN A 911 6.13 -31.78 -8.95
C ASN A 911 6.38 -30.47 -8.18
N VAL A 912 7.04 -30.54 -7.02
CA VAL A 912 7.39 -29.35 -6.23
C VAL A 912 8.62 -28.65 -6.79
N ASN A 913 9.52 -29.36 -7.47
CA ASN A 913 10.63 -28.75 -8.21
C ASN A 913 10.12 -27.93 -9.41
N GLN A 914 9.15 -28.46 -10.15
CA GLN A 914 8.52 -27.78 -11.30
C GLN A 914 7.91 -26.42 -10.91
N GLU A 915 7.36 -26.25 -9.70
CA GLU A 915 6.91 -24.94 -9.19
C GLU A 915 8.01 -23.86 -9.23
N TYR A 916 9.29 -24.24 -9.11
CA TYR A 916 10.46 -23.35 -9.10
C TYR A 916 11.20 -23.29 -10.44
N THR A 917 11.33 -24.41 -11.15
CA THR A 917 12.20 -24.54 -12.34
C THR A 917 11.48 -24.46 -13.67
N ASN A 918 10.18 -24.78 -13.75
CA ASN A 918 9.42 -24.73 -15.01
C ASN A 918 9.14 -23.27 -15.40
N LYS A 919 10.06 -22.69 -16.17
CA LYS A 919 10.08 -21.28 -16.58
C LYS A 919 10.64 -21.16 -17.99
N LEU A 920 10.40 -20.04 -18.65
CA LEU A 920 10.80 -19.81 -20.05
C LEU A 920 12.25 -20.21 -20.41
N PRO A 921 13.30 -19.94 -19.60
CA PRO A 921 14.66 -20.40 -19.92
C PRO A 921 14.82 -21.93 -19.90
N TYR A 922 14.12 -22.60 -18.99
CA TYR A 922 14.12 -24.07 -18.87
C TYR A 922 13.26 -24.71 -19.98
N GLN A 923 12.12 -24.09 -20.30
CA GLN A 923 11.26 -24.51 -21.41
C GLN A 923 12.00 -24.37 -22.75
N PHE A 924 12.67 -23.24 -22.98
CA PHE A 924 13.52 -23.03 -24.15
C PHE A 924 14.59 -24.12 -24.32
N LEU A 925 15.32 -24.49 -23.26
CA LEU A 925 16.29 -25.59 -23.33
C LEU A 925 15.64 -26.94 -23.67
N HIS A 926 14.45 -27.23 -23.12
CA HIS A 926 13.70 -28.43 -23.50
C HIS A 926 13.25 -28.37 -24.95
N ASP A 927 12.69 -27.26 -25.42
CA ASP A 927 12.23 -27.08 -26.80
C ASP A 927 13.38 -27.15 -27.82
N VAL A 928 14.57 -26.65 -27.47
CA VAL A 928 15.79 -26.77 -28.31
C VAL A 928 16.26 -28.22 -28.35
N ASN A 929 16.29 -28.93 -27.22
CA ASN A 929 16.65 -30.34 -27.17
C ASN A 929 15.64 -31.22 -27.94
N ILE A 930 14.34 -30.95 -27.80
CA ILE A 930 13.26 -31.62 -28.54
C ILE A 930 13.36 -31.32 -30.03
N ARG A 931 13.57 -30.06 -30.43
CA ARG A 931 13.78 -29.69 -31.85
C ARG A 931 15.02 -30.35 -32.44
N HIS A 932 16.15 -30.37 -31.73
CA HIS A 932 17.36 -31.03 -32.19
C HIS A 932 17.15 -32.55 -32.37
N PHE A 933 16.39 -33.19 -31.46
CA PHE A 933 15.99 -34.59 -31.60
C PHE A 933 15.04 -34.83 -32.77
N MET A 934 13.98 -34.03 -32.92
CA MET A 934 13.02 -34.10 -34.04
C MET A 934 13.70 -33.87 -35.39
N HIS A 935 14.60 -32.89 -35.48
CA HIS A 935 15.37 -32.56 -36.69
C HIS A 935 16.35 -33.68 -37.07
N SER A 936 17.00 -34.29 -36.06
CA SER A 936 17.82 -35.50 -36.27
C SER A 936 16.97 -36.68 -36.77
N LEU A 937 15.75 -36.83 -36.24
CA LEU A 937 14.82 -37.92 -36.59
C LEU A 937 14.22 -37.75 -38.00
N GLU A 938 13.72 -36.55 -38.32
CA GLU A 938 13.20 -36.15 -39.63
C GLU A 938 14.24 -36.42 -40.73
N THR A 939 15.46 -35.95 -40.50
CA THR A 939 16.61 -36.20 -41.38
C THR A 939 16.91 -37.70 -41.52
N ALA A 940 16.85 -38.48 -40.44
CA ALA A 940 17.09 -39.92 -40.49
C ALA A 940 16.07 -40.66 -41.36
N VAL A 941 14.80 -40.22 -41.29
CA VAL A 941 13.67 -40.83 -42.00
C VAL A 941 13.66 -40.44 -43.49
N ILE A 942 13.93 -39.18 -43.81
CA ILE A 942 13.66 -38.63 -45.15
C ILE A 942 14.87 -38.71 -46.11
N ARG A 943 16.09 -38.95 -45.61
CA ARG A 943 17.35 -39.04 -46.40
C ARG A 943 17.34 -39.94 -47.65
N ASN A 944 16.45 -40.92 -47.71
CA ASN A 944 16.37 -41.89 -48.81
C ASN A 944 15.32 -41.53 -49.88
N VAL A 945 14.55 -40.45 -49.70
CA VAL A 945 13.54 -40.00 -50.68
C VAL A 945 14.23 -39.17 -51.77
N LYS A 946 13.95 -39.45 -53.04
CA LYS A 946 14.44 -38.60 -54.16
C LYS A 946 13.90 -37.18 -53.98
N GLU A 947 14.73 -36.17 -54.26
CA GLU A 947 14.39 -34.75 -54.09
C GLU A 947 13.90 -34.39 -52.66
N ALA A 948 14.27 -35.18 -51.65
CA ALA A 948 13.96 -34.95 -50.24
C ALA A 948 14.33 -33.54 -49.72
N HIS A 949 15.35 -32.93 -50.30
CA HIS A 949 15.76 -31.57 -49.99
C HIS A 949 14.70 -30.55 -50.42
N GLU A 950 14.04 -30.76 -51.56
CA GLU A 950 12.93 -29.93 -52.05
C GLU A 950 11.69 -30.08 -51.15
N LEU A 951 11.33 -31.32 -50.79
CA LEU A 951 10.21 -31.62 -49.86
C LEU A 951 10.38 -30.95 -48.49
N LEU A 952 11.62 -30.80 -48.02
CA LEU A 952 11.96 -30.16 -46.74
C LEU A 952 12.32 -28.67 -46.87
N GLY A 953 12.23 -28.08 -48.08
CA GLY A 953 12.58 -26.68 -48.33
C GLY A 953 14.03 -26.32 -48.01
N VAL A 954 14.95 -27.29 -48.13
CA VAL A 954 16.39 -27.12 -47.85
C VAL A 954 17.17 -27.20 -49.16
N SER A 955 18.27 -26.45 -49.28
CA SER A 955 19.18 -26.67 -50.41
C SER A 955 19.77 -28.09 -50.36
N PRO A 956 20.12 -28.71 -51.51
CA PRO A 956 20.73 -30.05 -51.54
C PRO A 956 21.98 -30.13 -50.63
N ALA A 957 22.85 -29.13 -50.70
CA ALA A 957 24.05 -29.00 -49.86
C ALA A 957 23.75 -28.66 -48.38
N GLY A 958 22.53 -28.21 -48.05
CA GLY A 958 22.06 -28.08 -46.67
C GLY A 958 21.45 -29.37 -46.15
N PHE A 959 20.85 -30.18 -47.02
CA PHE A 959 20.28 -31.48 -46.68
C PHE A 959 21.36 -32.54 -46.44
N GLU A 960 22.38 -32.62 -47.29
CA GLU A 960 23.52 -33.54 -47.08
C GLU A 960 24.24 -33.29 -45.74
N ARG A 961 24.45 -32.01 -45.37
CA ARG A 961 25.01 -31.65 -44.04
C ARG A 961 24.13 -32.11 -42.86
N ARG A 962 22.81 -32.23 -43.05
CA ARG A 962 21.95 -32.85 -42.03
C ARG A 962 22.13 -34.37 -42.03
N ILE A 963 22.11 -35.00 -43.20
CA ILE A 963 22.29 -36.45 -43.38
C ILE A 963 23.59 -36.92 -42.70
N GLU A 964 24.69 -36.22 -42.95
CA GLU A 964 26.01 -36.49 -42.36
C GLU A 964 25.97 -36.50 -40.83
N ALA A 965 25.33 -35.50 -40.20
CA ALA A 965 25.14 -35.44 -38.75
C ALA A 965 24.27 -36.58 -38.15
N VAL A 966 23.65 -37.40 -38.99
CA VAL A 966 22.63 -38.41 -38.65
C VAL A 966 22.98 -39.83 -39.13
N MET A 967 24.00 -40.01 -39.98
CA MET A 967 24.34 -41.29 -40.66
C MET A 967 24.97 -42.36 -39.74
N LYS A 968 24.16 -42.94 -38.85
CA LYS A 968 24.50 -44.09 -37.99
C LYS A 968 24.90 -45.35 -38.80
N THR A 969 25.71 -46.25 -38.23
CA THR A 969 26.18 -47.52 -38.87
C THR A 969 25.24 -48.70 -38.69
N GLY A 970 24.28 -48.64 -37.75
CA GLY A 970 23.30 -49.71 -37.49
C GLY A 970 23.62 -50.61 -36.29
N LEU A 971 24.87 -50.61 -35.79
CA LEU A 971 25.30 -51.38 -34.61
C LEU A 971 25.53 -50.45 -33.40
N GLY A 972 24.53 -49.62 -33.08
CA GLY A 972 24.61 -48.61 -32.01
C GLY A 972 25.75 -47.58 -32.15
N THR A 973 26.39 -47.56 -33.32
CA THR A 973 27.54 -46.71 -33.66
C THR A 973 27.20 -45.76 -34.81
N ILE A 974 28.08 -44.82 -35.09
CA ILE A 974 27.91 -43.78 -36.11
C ILE A 974 29.12 -43.75 -37.04
N CYS A 975 28.87 -43.51 -38.32
CA CYS A 975 29.96 -43.36 -39.29
C CYS A 975 30.22 -41.86 -39.47
N ALA A 976 31.42 -41.40 -39.14
CA ALA A 976 31.84 -40.02 -39.37
C ALA A 976 31.84 -39.67 -40.87
N ASN A 977 32.31 -40.59 -41.72
CA ASN A 977 32.18 -40.49 -43.17
C ASN A 977 32.08 -41.88 -43.81
N ARG A 978 30.96 -42.17 -44.48
CA ARG A 978 30.72 -43.46 -45.15
C ARG A 978 31.58 -43.69 -46.41
N MET A 979 32.24 -42.69 -46.97
CA MET A 979 33.19 -42.84 -48.08
C MET A 979 34.67 -42.67 -47.66
N GLY A 980 34.91 -42.46 -46.36
CA GLY A 980 36.24 -42.21 -45.78
C GLY A 980 36.92 -43.43 -45.17
N ARG A 981 36.56 -44.65 -45.60
CA ARG A 981 37.21 -45.87 -45.12
C ARG A 981 38.51 -46.10 -45.90
N PRO A 982 39.66 -46.30 -45.22
CA PRO A 982 40.94 -46.60 -45.88
C PRO A 982 40.80 -47.80 -46.84
N GLY A 983 41.29 -47.64 -48.06
CA GLY A 983 41.21 -48.66 -49.11
C GLY A 983 39.86 -48.80 -49.84
N ASN A 984 38.86 -47.96 -49.52
CA ASN A 984 37.59 -47.88 -50.28
C ASN A 984 37.15 -46.42 -50.49
N GLU A 985 38.13 -45.56 -50.75
CA GLU A 985 37.97 -44.11 -50.83
C GLU A 985 37.14 -43.70 -52.05
N GLY A 986 36.22 -42.75 -51.87
CA GLY A 986 35.32 -42.28 -52.93
C GLY A 986 34.15 -43.22 -53.25
N SER A 987 34.02 -44.36 -52.55
CA SER A 987 32.88 -45.28 -52.68
C SER A 987 32.21 -45.52 -51.32
N LEU A 988 30.91 -45.83 -51.32
CA LEU A 988 30.18 -46.10 -50.08
C LEU A 988 30.71 -47.36 -49.39
N CYS A 989 31.17 -47.22 -48.15
CA CYS A 989 31.56 -48.31 -47.28
C CYS A 989 30.38 -49.25 -47.00
N LYS A 990 30.45 -50.44 -47.59
CA LYS A 990 29.49 -51.54 -47.41
C LYS A 990 29.93 -52.57 -46.37
N SER A 991 31.12 -52.43 -45.80
CA SER A 991 31.72 -53.44 -44.93
C SER A 991 31.35 -53.24 -43.47
N VAL A 992 31.15 -54.36 -42.76
CA VAL A 992 30.58 -54.42 -41.39
C VAL A 992 31.66 -54.50 -40.30
N ASP A 993 32.90 -54.75 -40.68
CA ASP A 993 34.10 -54.83 -39.83
C ASP A 993 34.66 -53.45 -39.41
N CYS A 994 33.82 -52.43 -39.25
CA CYS A 994 34.27 -51.08 -38.86
C CYS A 994 34.90 -51.01 -37.45
N TRP A 995 34.83 -52.08 -36.65
CA TRP A 995 35.59 -52.22 -35.41
C TRP A 995 37.11 -52.35 -35.65
N ASN A 996 37.52 -52.77 -36.85
CA ASN A 996 38.91 -53.06 -37.20
C ASN A 996 39.62 -51.78 -37.67
N ASP A 997 40.08 -50.97 -36.70
CA ASP A 997 40.83 -49.72 -36.89
C ASP A 997 40.23 -48.73 -37.90
N CYS A 998 38.91 -48.75 -38.12
CA CYS A 998 38.26 -47.78 -38.99
C CYS A 998 38.17 -46.41 -38.29
N PRO A 999 38.90 -45.37 -38.76
CA PRO A 999 38.91 -44.06 -38.10
C PRO A 999 37.56 -43.34 -38.19
N GLN A 1000 36.62 -43.85 -38.99
CA GLN A 1000 35.29 -43.31 -39.18
C GLN A 1000 34.27 -43.85 -38.16
N LEU A 1001 34.63 -44.74 -37.22
CA LEU A 1001 33.68 -45.30 -36.27
C LEU A 1001 33.55 -44.43 -35.00
N ILE A 1002 32.36 -43.91 -34.73
CA ILE A 1002 32.02 -43.12 -33.55
C ILE A 1002 31.01 -43.87 -32.67
N VAL A 1003 31.23 -43.89 -31.36
CA VAL A 1003 30.24 -44.33 -30.35
C VAL A 1003 29.70 -43.09 -29.64
N ILE A 1004 28.38 -42.82 -29.73
CA ILE A 1004 27.76 -41.78 -28.91
C ILE A 1004 27.12 -42.43 -27.68
N ALA A 1005 27.47 -41.95 -26.49
CA ALA A 1005 26.92 -42.38 -25.20
C ALA A 1005 25.48 -41.87 -24.96
N ARG A 1006 24.56 -42.17 -25.89
CA ARG A 1006 23.09 -42.06 -25.73
C ARG A 1006 22.56 -43.42 -25.26
N LYS A 1007 21.55 -43.44 -24.39
CA LYS A 1007 21.06 -44.70 -23.79
C LYS A 1007 20.49 -45.66 -24.83
N GLU A 1008 19.93 -45.11 -25.91
CA GLU A 1008 19.34 -45.83 -27.05
C GLU A 1008 20.43 -46.53 -27.88
N ASP A 1009 21.49 -45.80 -28.21
CA ASP A 1009 22.62 -46.30 -29.02
C ASP A 1009 23.42 -47.37 -28.26
N ILE A 1010 23.63 -47.16 -26.96
CA ILE A 1010 24.30 -48.10 -26.07
C ILE A 1010 23.43 -49.34 -25.79
N ALA A 1011 22.10 -49.21 -25.76
CA ALA A 1011 21.20 -50.36 -25.61
C ALA A 1011 21.28 -51.30 -26.81
N ILE A 1012 21.36 -50.77 -28.03
CA ILE A 1012 21.56 -51.57 -29.26
C ILE A 1012 22.88 -52.33 -29.19
N LEU A 1013 23.96 -51.70 -28.73
CA LEU A 1013 25.25 -52.37 -28.51
C LEU A 1013 25.15 -53.51 -27.49
N GLN A 1014 24.44 -53.32 -26.37
CA GLN A 1014 24.22 -54.38 -25.37
C GLN A 1014 23.40 -55.56 -25.90
N ILE A 1015 22.36 -55.30 -26.71
CA ILE A 1015 21.58 -56.35 -27.38
C ILE A 1015 22.47 -57.12 -28.38
N TRP A 1016 23.35 -56.41 -29.08
CA TRP A 1016 24.31 -57.02 -30.02
C TRP A 1016 25.30 -57.95 -29.32
N GLN A 1017 25.92 -57.47 -28.23
CA GLN A 1017 26.79 -58.24 -27.35
C GLN A 1017 26.11 -59.54 -26.85
N HIS A 1018 24.85 -59.44 -26.42
CA HIS A 1018 24.07 -60.59 -25.97
C HIS A 1018 23.76 -61.57 -27.11
N SER A 1019 23.43 -61.05 -28.30
CA SER A 1019 23.14 -61.87 -29.48
C SER A 1019 24.36 -62.68 -29.93
N LEU A 1020 25.55 -62.08 -29.93
CA LEU A 1020 26.81 -62.76 -30.27
C LEU A 1020 27.14 -63.88 -29.27
N ARG A 1021 27.10 -63.59 -27.96
CA ARG A 1021 27.35 -64.61 -26.92
C ARG A 1021 26.34 -65.77 -26.94
N ALA A 1022 25.11 -65.54 -27.42
CA ALA A 1022 24.08 -66.57 -27.50
C ALA A 1022 24.30 -67.58 -28.65
N VAL A 1023 25.06 -67.22 -29.69
CA VAL A 1023 25.31 -68.07 -30.87
C VAL A 1023 26.77 -68.53 -31.00
N GLU A 1024 27.65 -68.06 -30.12
CA GLU A 1024 29.10 -68.33 -30.09
C GLU A 1024 29.44 -69.82 -30.20
N GLY A 1025 28.78 -70.68 -29.41
CA GLY A 1025 29.06 -72.12 -29.41
C GLY A 1025 28.71 -72.84 -30.73
N ASP A 1026 27.61 -72.45 -31.38
CA ASP A 1026 27.22 -73.00 -32.68
C ASP A 1026 28.12 -72.47 -33.80
N TRP A 1027 28.47 -71.18 -33.78
CA TRP A 1027 29.35 -70.57 -34.79
C TRP A 1027 30.80 -71.03 -34.69
N ILE A 1028 31.33 -71.28 -33.49
CA ILE A 1028 32.66 -71.90 -33.32
C ILE A 1028 32.67 -73.34 -33.84
N ARG A 1029 31.56 -74.07 -33.70
CA ARG A 1029 31.44 -75.46 -34.19
C ARG A 1029 31.32 -75.51 -35.72
N ASP A 1030 30.44 -74.71 -36.29
CA ASP A 1030 30.00 -74.86 -37.68
C ASP A 1030 30.77 -73.95 -38.66
N HIS A 1031 31.23 -72.77 -38.22
CA HIS A 1031 31.95 -71.77 -39.04
C HIS A 1031 33.08 -71.04 -38.26
N PRO A 1032 34.06 -71.77 -37.68
CA PRO A 1032 35.08 -71.21 -36.79
C PRO A 1032 35.90 -70.07 -37.40
N GLU A 1033 36.26 -70.19 -38.69
CA GLU A 1033 37.02 -69.18 -39.42
C GLU A 1033 36.26 -67.84 -39.54
N ARG A 1034 34.95 -67.89 -39.80
CA ARG A 1034 34.10 -66.70 -39.92
C ARG A 1034 33.79 -66.10 -38.55
N TRP A 1035 33.64 -66.93 -37.51
CA TRP A 1035 33.53 -66.48 -36.12
C TRP A 1035 34.78 -65.68 -35.70
N ALA A 1036 35.97 -66.26 -35.88
CA ALA A 1036 37.23 -65.63 -35.49
C ALA A 1036 37.52 -64.34 -36.28
N ALA A 1037 37.25 -64.32 -37.59
CA ALA A 1037 37.59 -63.18 -38.45
C ALA A 1037 36.62 -61.98 -38.34
N VAL A 1038 35.34 -62.20 -38.00
CA VAL A 1038 34.31 -61.15 -38.11
C VAL A 1038 33.54 -60.90 -36.81
N TRP A 1039 33.19 -61.95 -36.06
CA TRP A 1039 32.22 -61.86 -34.96
C TRP A 1039 32.86 -61.75 -33.57
N LEU A 1040 33.89 -62.56 -33.29
CA LEU A 1040 34.67 -62.48 -32.07
C LEU A 1040 35.24 -61.06 -31.82
N PRO A 1041 35.79 -60.34 -32.83
CA PRO A 1041 36.31 -59.00 -32.58
C PRO A 1041 35.22 -57.95 -32.36
N TRP A 1042 34.04 -58.11 -32.99
CA TRP A 1042 32.85 -57.30 -32.67
C TRP A 1042 32.43 -57.49 -31.20
N LEU A 1043 32.46 -58.73 -30.69
CA LEU A 1043 32.18 -59.00 -29.28
C LEU A 1043 33.21 -58.32 -28.37
N CYS A 1044 34.50 -58.46 -28.66
CA CYS A 1044 35.59 -57.80 -27.93
C CYS A 1044 35.46 -56.26 -27.93
N PHE A 1045 35.05 -55.67 -29.05
CA PHE A 1045 34.82 -54.23 -29.17
C PHE A 1045 33.66 -53.76 -28.27
N VAL A 1046 32.54 -54.49 -28.22
CA VAL A 1046 31.43 -54.12 -27.34
C VAL A 1046 31.76 -54.38 -25.86
N ASP A 1047 32.53 -55.42 -25.54
CA ASP A 1047 33.04 -55.66 -24.19
C ASP A 1047 33.95 -54.50 -23.70
N ALA A 1048 34.79 -53.96 -24.58
CA ALA A 1048 35.58 -52.76 -24.29
C ALA A 1048 34.69 -51.51 -24.05
N ILE A 1049 33.62 -51.34 -24.83
CA ILE A 1049 32.61 -50.29 -24.61
C ILE A 1049 31.90 -50.52 -23.26
N GLU A 1050 31.54 -51.74 -22.90
CA GLU A 1050 30.92 -52.08 -21.62
C GLU A 1050 31.79 -51.63 -20.45
N VAL A 1051 33.08 -52.01 -20.46
CA VAL A 1051 34.05 -51.61 -19.43
C VAL A 1051 34.16 -50.09 -19.35
N LYS A 1052 34.28 -49.40 -20.49
CA LYS A 1052 34.38 -47.93 -20.56
C LYS A 1052 33.10 -47.23 -20.09
N MET A 1053 31.92 -47.77 -20.40
CA MET A 1053 30.63 -47.19 -20.03
C MET A 1053 30.29 -47.46 -18.55
N ARG A 1054 30.62 -48.63 -18.01
CA ARG A 1054 30.45 -48.95 -16.58
C ARG A 1054 31.38 -48.13 -15.66
N SER A 1055 32.55 -47.76 -16.16
CA SER A 1055 33.51 -46.88 -15.48
C SER A 1055 33.15 -45.40 -15.64
N SER A 1056 33.00 -44.90 -16.87
CA SER A 1056 32.91 -43.46 -17.17
C SER A 1056 31.48 -42.92 -17.35
N HIS A 1057 30.50 -43.75 -17.72
CA HIS A 1057 29.13 -43.31 -18.06
C HIS A 1057 28.04 -44.17 -17.40
N ARG A 1058 28.28 -44.61 -16.16
CA ARG A 1058 27.48 -45.63 -15.45
C ARG A 1058 25.96 -45.39 -15.43
N GLN A 1059 25.51 -44.13 -15.39
CA GLN A 1059 24.09 -43.80 -15.43
C GLN A 1059 23.45 -44.06 -16.82
N VAL A 1060 24.19 -43.74 -17.89
CA VAL A 1060 23.77 -44.07 -19.26
C VAL A 1060 23.80 -45.57 -19.46
N TRP A 1061 24.84 -46.25 -18.99
CA TRP A 1061 24.94 -47.71 -19.06
C TRP A 1061 23.75 -48.41 -18.39
N ARG A 1062 23.36 -48.00 -17.17
CA ARG A 1062 22.18 -48.57 -16.49
C ARG A 1062 20.88 -48.30 -17.24
N ALA A 1063 20.65 -47.07 -17.68
CA ALA A 1063 19.47 -46.73 -18.47
C ALA A 1063 19.42 -47.46 -19.83
N ALA A 1064 20.58 -47.74 -20.42
CA ALA A 1064 20.72 -48.56 -21.61
C ALA A 1064 20.42 -50.04 -21.32
N SER A 1065 20.86 -50.58 -20.17
CA SER A 1065 20.57 -51.96 -19.76
C SER A 1065 19.11 -52.20 -19.40
N GLU A 1066 18.46 -51.22 -18.77
CA GLU A 1066 17.01 -51.23 -18.58
C GLU A 1066 16.28 -51.27 -19.93
N LEU A 1067 16.71 -50.42 -20.89
CA LEU A 1067 16.14 -50.38 -22.23
C LEU A 1067 16.39 -51.65 -23.04
N ALA A 1068 17.61 -52.18 -23.02
CA ALA A 1068 18.01 -53.41 -23.71
C ALA A 1068 17.24 -54.63 -23.18
N ALA A 1069 17.11 -54.76 -21.85
CA ALA A 1069 16.32 -55.83 -21.24
C ALA A 1069 14.84 -55.77 -21.63
N LEU A 1070 14.25 -54.57 -21.69
CA LEU A 1070 12.88 -54.37 -22.18
C LEU A 1070 12.72 -54.78 -23.65
N THR A 1071 13.68 -54.42 -24.52
CA THR A 1071 13.65 -54.83 -25.93
C THR A 1071 13.75 -56.34 -26.08
N MET A 1072 14.68 -57.00 -25.37
CA MET A 1072 14.87 -58.45 -25.45
C MET A 1072 13.68 -59.25 -24.88
N ALA A 1073 12.91 -58.68 -23.95
CA ALA A 1073 11.72 -59.30 -23.38
C ALA A 1073 10.43 -59.11 -24.21
N THR A 1074 10.50 -58.42 -25.36
CA THR A 1074 9.32 -58.15 -26.20
C THR A 1074 8.87 -59.43 -26.94
N PRO A 1075 7.57 -59.82 -26.92
CA PRO A 1075 7.10 -61.00 -27.66
C PRO A 1075 7.38 -60.88 -29.16
N GLY A 1076 8.07 -61.88 -29.71
CA GLY A 1076 8.53 -61.87 -31.11
C GLY A 1076 9.92 -61.25 -31.33
N PHE A 1077 10.58 -60.72 -30.29
CA PHE A 1077 12.01 -60.42 -30.37
C PHE A 1077 12.79 -61.73 -30.55
N GLN A 1078 13.50 -61.82 -31.66
CA GLN A 1078 14.60 -62.77 -31.81
C GLN A 1078 15.91 -61.98 -31.71
N PRO A 1079 16.92 -62.44 -30.94
CA PRO A 1079 18.25 -61.87 -31.02
C PRO A 1079 18.73 -61.94 -32.47
N MET A 1080 19.47 -60.91 -32.93
CA MET A 1080 19.78 -60.76 -34.35
C MET A 1080 20.71 -61.90 -34.80
N ARG A 1081 20.10 -62.97 -35.32
CA ARG A 1081 20.80 -64.11 -35.91
C ARG A 1081 21.35 -63.67 -37.26
N LEU A 1082 22.66 -63.53 -37.31
CA LEU A 1082 23.41 -63.42 -38.55
C LEU A 1082 23.24 -64.72 -39.35
N PHE A 1083 23.08 -64.58 -40.66
CA PHE A 1083 22.87 -65.68 -41.62
C PHE A 1083 23.96 -66.75 -41.57
#